data_AF-A0A7I0JR40-F1
#
_entry.id   AF-A0A7I0JR40-F1
#
_cell.length_a   1.000
_cell.length_b   1.000
_cell.length_c   1.000
_cell.angle_alpha   90.00
_cell.angle_beta   90.00
_cell.angle_gamma   90.00
#
_symmetry.space_group_name_H-M   'P 1'
#
loop_
_entity.id
_entity.type
_entity.pdbx_description
1 polymer ?
#
loop_
_entity_poly.entity_id
_entity_poly.type
_entity_poly.pdbx_seq_one_letter_code
_entity_poly.pdbx_strand_id
1 'polypeptide(L)'
;MASRGEESNSGPYTDKFERVLRAEYDAILDRRRALGVDASKDTGGKPDSVAKGDPAWLFGVALSGGGIRSASLCLGALQALDQYKLIPRIDYLSTVSGGGYIGSAMIADMTRQELAPAKSGKRKRPDFPFASGDDVRDNALVGHIRDNSRFLAPRGFQDITLSIGILMRGWMVNVLLLLTLILPLATFVILTNPTTDHLGHSIVLDVANWLFGDDWGKAGWAASLRSLVANPFVLSRSMMVVLAVWLVVWGLRRSYTDSYAFARKGERLEQDSNWAKGGRTLLLVTAGLLLIEIQPKIILWLIEVTSPKAGHRQTTMETLKALITAAGAIVTATAAFRGILISWLQKALNSPGIGHQLRGYLARAAFLALGLALPLLIYGFFLLITIWGIKIFSPITIWGFDVSWLFGRDSGYAYGPAWLTADNRVLFTILVISMALFLAARTFVVRYLADDLAPGRLSGFFGAMRHDYSGSVVIKVLLLIACSAIFAVAARMAKGVWQHDESTVLLNYLAISAIVTMVAFNFTENANGLHRLYRDRLRQAFRLGGSEDQADIALDALGAMAPYLLINGTLNVRRARDAGQTAGPPKRSVLVRAIRWVGAKVAAAIRLRAWWGGPDIILPGHHRPIAPPPAVQVHSLPEADPSKRGRNAEFFLFSKHFVGSTSTGYASSTAMAKAEGQLDLAAAAAISGAAISSSMGRTSLGLLGPTLALLNLRLGFWLPNPSGIALGKRPPRRSWEDILRLYLLAEATGQLRSDSSRVYITDGGHIDNIGLYQLLKRRCKLIIVVDAEADAGMNFGAFTDVQRFARIDLGVRISLDWRPVRDAALARDANRTKIVPPESDLHLRHFAVGKILYENDPVEGILVYVKASVTGDEPDYVLDYERRYPLFPHESTSDQFFSEEQMEAYRALGFHAMRVALRERPHTAEIKAEDSAQASLVALLKMRLGNQGQEIR
;
A
#
# COMPACT_ATOMS: atom_id res chain seq x y z
N MET A 1 -33.87 -33.38 -16.60
CA MET A 1 -32.60 -34.10 -16.88
C MET A 1 -32.12 -33.66 -18.26
N ALA A 2 -30.79 -33.60 -18.47
CA ALA A 2 -30.04 -33.09 -19.64
C ALA A 2 -29.58 -31.61 -19.60
N SER A 3 -28.42 -31.40 -18.96
CA SER A 3 -27.28 -30.50 -19.31
C SER A 3 -26.36 -30.22 -18.10
N ARG A 4 -26.31 -31.12 -17.12
CA ARG A 4 -25.17 -31.23 -16.20
C ARG A 4 -24.07 -32.05 -16.87
N GLY A 5 -23.20 -31.40 -17.62
CA GLY A 5 -22.03 -32.01 -18.22
C GLY A 5 -21.12 -30.94 -18.84
N GLU A 6 -19.90 -30.85 -18.33
CA GLU A 6 -18.74 -30.22 -18.97
C GLU A 6 -18.61 -28.68 -18.98
N GLU A 7 -18.71 -28.03 -17.81
CA GLU A 7 -18.01 -26.75 -17.58
C GLU A 7 -17.22 -26.72 -16.24
N SER A 8 -16.72 -27.86 -15.76
CA SER A 8 -15.81 -27.91 -14.59
C SER A 8 -14.37 -27.48 -14.94
N ASN A 9 -14.20 -26.47 -15.79
CA ASN A 9 -12.90 -25.88 -16.08
C ASN A 9 -12.67 -24.73 -15.08
N SER A 10 -12.44 -25.08 -13.81
CA SER A 10 -12.11 -24.16 -12.72
C SER A 10 -10.69 -23.63 -12.92
N GLY A 11 -10.54 -22.70 -13.88
CA GLY A 11 -9.30 -21.97 -14.05
C GLY A 11 -8.91 -21.25 -12.74
N PRO A 12 -7.61 -21.07 -12.46
CA PRO A 12 -7.13 -20.41 -11.24
C PRO A 12 -7.46 -18.91 -11.17
N TYR A 13 -8.19 -18.39 -12.16
CA TYR A 13 -8.51 -16.97 -12.31
C TYR A 13 -9.83 -16.74 -13.05
N THR A 14 -10.55 -15.68 -12.69
CA THR A 14 -11.70 -15.13 -13.40
C THR A 14 -11.71 -13.60 -13.34
N ASP A 15 -12.03 -12.95 -14.44
CA ASP A 15 -12.29 -11.51 -14.55
C ASP A 15 -13.76 -11.16 -14.25
N LYS A 16 -14.66 -12.13 -14.42
CA LYS A 16 -16.11 -11.98 -14.20
C LYS A 16 -16.51 -12.29 -12.76
N PHE A 17 -17.18 -11.34 -12.12
CA PHE A 17 -17.70 -11.50 -10.75
C PHE A 17 -18.84 -12.53 -10.68
N GLU A 18 -19.56 -12.76 -11.77
CA GLU A 18 -20.65 -13.75 -11.84
C GLU A 18 -20.14 -15.17 -11.57
N ARG A 19 -18.90 -15.49 -11.96
CA ARG A 19 -18.27 -16.79 -11.63
C ARG A 19 -17.98 -16.91 -10.14
N VAL A 20 -17.52 -15.84 -9.51
CA VAL A 20 -17.32 -15.80 -8.06
C VAL A 20 -18.65 -16.04 -7.37
N LEU A 21 -19.69 -15.29 -7.75
CA LEU A 21 -21.02 -15.39 -7.16
C LEU A 21 -21.62 -16.81 -7.29
N ARG A 22 -21.49 -17.46 -8.45
CA ARG A 22 -21.96 -18.84 -8.65
C ARG A 22 -21.29 -19.82 -7.70
N ALA A 23 -19.96 -19.77 -7.58
CA ALA A 23 -19.22 -20.66 -6.68
C ALA A 23 -19.59 -20.43 -5.20
N GLU A 24 -19.81 -19.18 -4.80
CA GLU A 24 -20.29 -18.86 -3.46
C GLU A 24 -21.71 -19.38 -3.20
N TYR A 25 -22.61 -19.23 -4.17
CA TYR A 25 -23.99 -19.70 -4.08
C TYR A 25 -24.06 -21.22 -3.99
N ASP A 26 -23.27 -21.94 -4.78
CA ASP A 26 -23.19 -23.40 -4.69
C ASP A 26 -22.76 -23.84 -3.29
N ALA A 27 -21.74 -23.19 -2.71
CA ALA A 27 -21.28 -23.47 -1.35
C ALA A 27 -22.36 -23.17 -0.29
N ILE A 28 -23.12 -22.08 -0.44
CA ILE A 28 -24.24 -21.72 0.45
C ILE A 28 -25.38 -22.74 0.35
N LEU A 29 -25.73 -23.17 -0.86
CA LEU A 29 -26.77 -24.16 -1.09
C LEU A 29 -26.39 -25.54 -0.54
N ASP A 30 -25.12 -25.93 -0.66
CA ASP A 30 -24.58 -27.13 -0.02
C ASP A 30 -24.68 -27.04 1.50
N ARG A 31 -24.28 -25.90 2.07
CA ARG A 31 -24.36 -25.64 3.51
C ARG A 31 -25.80 -25.69 4.02
N ARG A 32 -26.74 -24.97 3.39
CA ARG A 32 -28.16 -24.94 3.78
C ARG A 32 -28.74 -26.36 3.80
N ARG A 33 -28.45 -27.16 2.77
CA ARG A 33 -28.85 -28.58 2.69
C ARG A 33 -28.28 -29.40 3.84
N ALA A 34 -27.01 -29.24 4.15
CA ALA A 34 -26.38 -29.99 5.22
C ALA A 34 -26.86 -29.58 6.63
N LEU A 35 -27.29 -28.34 6.81
CA LEU A 35 -27.86 -27.83 8.06
C LEU A 35 -29.37 -28.09 8.19
N GLY A 36 -30.03 -28.64 7.17
CA GLY A 36 -31.49 -28.81 7.15
C GLY A 36 -32.26 -27.48 7.15
N VAL A 37 -31.64 -26.39 6.68
CA VAL A 37 -32.25 -25.08 6.55
C VAL A 37 -33.01 -25.06 5.22
N ASP A 38 -34.34 -25.13 5.28
CA ASP A 38 -35.25 -25.30 4.11
C ASP A 38 -34.83 -24.38 2.94
N ALA A 39 -34.38 -24.98 1.83
CA ALA A 39 -34.15 -24.31 0.57
C ALA A 39 -35.51 -24.08 -0.09
N SER A 40 -36.22 -23.03 0.30
CA SER A 40 -37.48 -22.57 -0.32
C SER A 40 -38.44 -23.71 -0.72
N LYS A 41 -39.34 -24.12 0.17
CA LYS A 41 -40.54 -24.84 -0.28
C LYS A 41 -41.29 -23.92 -1.23
N ASP A 42 -41.38 -24.37 -2.48
CA ASP A 42 -42.09 -23.75 -3.58
C ASP A 42 -43.48 -23.31 -3.12
N THR A 43 -43.69 -22.00 -2.98
CA THR A 43 -45.02 -21.41 -2.79
C THR A 43 -45.33 -20.59 -4.02
N GLY A 44 -45.44 -21.28 -5.16
CA GLY A 44 -45.93 -20.72 -6.40
C GLY A 44 -47.19 -19.87 -6.15
N GLY A 45 -47.15 -18.60 -6.57
CA GLY A 45 -48.31 -17.72 -6.62
C GLY A 45 -48.31 -16.47 -5.74
N LYS A 46 -47.27 -16.19 -4.95
CA LYS A 46 -47.17 -14.91 -4.19
C LYS A 46 -46.32 -13.85 -4.94
N PRO A 47 -46.62 -12.54 -4.77
CA PRO A 47 -45.84 -11.44 -5.37
C PRO A 47 -44.35 -11.44 -4.95
N ASP A 48 -44.01 -12.13 -3.85
CA ASP A 48 -42.65 -12.27 -3.32
C ASP A 48 -41.95 -13.58 -3.74
N SER A 49 -42.40 -14.23 -4.82
CA SER A 49 -41.80 -15.48 -5.30
C SER A 49 -40.49 -15.21 -6.05
N VAL A 50 -39.41 -15.85 -5.62
CA VAL A 50 -38.07 -15.74 -6.23
C VAL A 50 -37.93 -16.77 -7.35
N ALA A 51 -37.19 -16.43 -8.41
CA ALA A 51 -36.95 -17.31 -9.54
C ALA A 51 -36.27 -18.64 -9.13
N LYS A 52 -36.65 -19.73 -9.81
CA LYS A 52 -36.16 -21.09 -9.54
C LYS A 52 -34.62 -21.16 -9.67
N GLY A 53 -33.93 -21.46 -8.57
CA GLY A 53 -32.46 -21.62 -8.52
C GLY A 53 -31.70 -20.46 -7.89
N ASP A 54 -32.37 -19.36 -7.52
CA ASP A 54 -31.84 -18.30 -6.67
C ASP A 54 -32.10 -18.70 -5.19
N PRO A 55 -31.11 -18.71 -4.29
CA PRO A 55 -31.34 -18.94 -2.87
C PRO A 55 -32.26 -17.85 -2.32
N ALA A 56 -33.56 -18.15 -2.29
CA ALA A 56 -34.57 -17.23 -1.78
C ALA A 56 -34.12 -16.61 -0.46
N TRP A 57 -34.15 -15.27 -0.39
CA TRP A 57 -33.82 -14.46 0.78
C TRP A 57 -32.44 -14.76 1.39
N LEU A 58 -31.36 -14.41 0.68
CA LEU A 58 -30.01 -14.41 1.24
C LEU A 58 -29.94 -13.51 2.49
N PHE A 59 -29.45 -14.09 3.59
CA PHE A 59 -29.26 -13.43 4.87
C PHE A 59 -27.78 -13.15 5.11
N GLY A 60 -27.43 -11.86 5.17
CA GLY A 60 -26.09 -11.38 5.43
C GLY A 60 -25.97 -10.70 6.79
N VAL A 61 -24.88 -10.95 7.50
CA VAL A 61 -24.48 -10.21 8.69
C VAL A 61 -23.17 -9.49 8.41
N ALA A 62 -23.11 -8.20 8.73
CA ALA A 62 -21.95 -7.35 8.55
C ALA A 62 -21.41 -6.92 9.91
N LEU A 63 -20.12 -7.16 10.14
CA LEU A 63 -19.39 -6.81 11.37
C LEU A 63 -18.36 -5.73 11.05
N SER A 64 -18.53 -4.55 11.65
CA SER A 64 -17.71 -3.38 11.35
C SER A 64 -16.26 -3.47 11.83
N GLY A 65 -15.42 -2.56 11.35
CA GLY A 65 -14.07 -2.32 11.83
C GLY A 65 -14.02 -1.44 13.08
N GLY A 66 -12.83 -1.32 13.67
CA GLY A 66 -12.60 -0.59 14.93
C GLY A 66 -11.64 -1.25 15.90
N GLY A 67 -10.89 -2.29 15.46
CA GLY A 67 -9.96 -3.03 16.31
C GLY A 67 -10.65 -3.85 17.41
N ILE A 68 -9.99 -3.99 18.56
CA ILE A 68 -10.50 -4.77 19.68
C ILE A 68 -11.88 -4.29 20.17
N ARG A 69 -12.16 -2.98 20.12
CA ARG A 69 -13.49 -2.41 20.43
C ARG A 69 -14.61 -3.06 19.63
N SER A 70 -14.45 -3.08 18.30
CA SER A 70 -15.44 -3.67 17.42
C SER A 70 -15.52 -5.18 17.61
N ALA A 71 -14.39 -5.85 17.84
CA ALA A 71 -14.37 -7.28 18.11
C ALA A 71 -15.21 -7.62 19.34
N SER A 72 -15.08 -6.87 20.44
CA SER A 72 -15.84 -7.06 21.68
C SER A 72 -17.34 -6.80 21.49
N LEU A 73 -17.71 -5.69 20.84
CA LEU A 73 -19.12 -5.37 20.58
C LEU A 73 -19.77 -6.40 19.65
N CYS A 74 -19.09 -6.77 18.57
CA CYS A 74 -19.56 -7.78 17.62
C CYS A 74 -19.66 -9.17 18.25
N LEU A 75 -18.79 -9.52 19.21
CA LEU A 75 -18.90 -10.76 19.99
C LEU A 75 -20.24 -10.83 20.72
N GLY A 76 -20.61 -9.76 21.45
CA GLY A 76 -21.90 -9.69 22.14
C GLY A 76 -23.09 -9.76 21.18
N ALA A 77 -23.02 -9.04 20.06
CA ALA A 77 -24.07 -9.09 19.04
C ALA A 77 -24.24 -10.50 18.44
N LEU A 78 -23.15 -11.23 18.18
CA LEU A 78 -23.20 -12.62 17.71
C LEU A 78 -23.81 -13.55 18.77
N GLN A 79 -23.53 -13.33 20.06
CA GLN A 79 -24.14 -14.09 21.16
C GLN A 79 -25.66 -13.88 21.20
N ALA A 80 -26.13 -12.64 21.05
CA ALA A 80 -27.56 -12.35 20.93
C ALA A 80 -28.17 -13.04 19.70
N LEU A 81 -27.51 -13.00 18.53
CA LEU A 81 -27.99 -13.71 17.33
C LEU A 81 -28.12 -15.24 17.54
N ASP A 82 -27.25 -15.85 18.36
CA ASP A 82 -27.35 -17.27 18.70
C ASP A 82 -28.51 -17.59 19.65
N GLN A 83 -28.84 -16.69 20.59
CA GLN A 83 -30.03 -16.84 21.45
C GLN A 83 -31.32 -16.91 20.62
N TYR A 84 -31.39 -16.15 19.52
CA TYR A 84 -32.49 -16.19 18.57
C TYR A 84 -32.33 -17.29 17.49
N LYS A 85 -31.32 -18.17 17.60
CA LYS A 85 -31.02 -19.27 16.65
C LYS A 85 -30.81 -18.82 15.20
N LEU A 86 -30.30 -17.61 15.01
CA LEU A 86 -30.07 -17.02 13.69
C LEU A 86 -28.71 -17.38 13.08
N ILE A 87 -27.70 -17.76 13.89
CA ILE A 87 -26.36 -18.13 13.43
C ILE A 87 -26.37 -19.12 12.25
N PRO A 88 -27.15 -20.21 12.27
CA PRO A 88 -27.14 -21.17 11.16
C PRO A 88 -27.84 -20.68 9.89
N ARG A 89 -28.64 -19.62 9.99
CA ARG A 89 -29.33 -19.00 8.86
C ARG A 89 -28.45 -17.99 8.12
N ILE A 90 -27.38 -17.50 8.76
CA ILE A 90 -26.45 -16.55 8.13
C ILE A 90 -25.81 -17.23 6.93
N ASP A 91 -26.05 -16.72 5.73
CA ASP A 91 -25.41 -17.21 4.51
C ASP A 91 -24.05 -16.55 4.31
N TYR A 92 -24.01 -15.22 4.47
CA TYR A 92 -22.80 -14.42 4.33
C TYR A 92 -22.45 -13.72 5.63
N LEU A 93 -21.20 -13.86 6.05
CA LEU A 93 -20.62 -13.08 7.14
C LEU A 93 -19.58 -12.13 6.56
N SER A 94 -19.94 -10.85 6.41
CA SER A 94 -19.06 -9.80 5.91
C SER A 94 -18.35 -9.10 7.06
N THR A 95 -17.03 -9.04 6.99
CA THR A 95 -16.22 -8.60 8.13
C THR A 95 -15.15 -7.59 7.71
N VAL A 96 -14.85 -6.65 8.60
CA VAL A 96 -13.83 -5.61 8.42
C VAL A 96 -13.03 -5.48 9.71
N SER A 97 -11.70 -5.44 9.62
CA SER A 97 -10.81 -5.11 10.74
C SER A 97 -11.18 -5.86 12.05
N GLY A 98 -11.57 -5.16 13.11
CA GLY A 98 -12.04 -5.75 14.38
C GLY A 98 -13.16 -6.79 14.24
N GLY A 99 -14.16 -6.54 13.39
CA GLY A 99 -15.20 -7.52 13.06
C GLY A 99 -14.64 -8.74 12.31
N GLY A 100 -13.54 -8.54 11.57
CA GLY A 100 -12.73 -9.60 10.95
C GLY A 100 -12.04 -10.50 11.97
N TYR A 101 -11.61 -9.95 13.11
CA TYR A 101 -10.96 -10.75 14.16
C TYR A 101 -11.95 -11.75 14.77
N ILE A 102 -13.10 -11.24 15.22
CA ILE A 102 -14.10 -12.07 15.89
C ILE A 102 -14.86 -12.98 14.92
N GLY A 103 -15.17 -12.49 13.71
CA GLY A 103 -15.78 -13.31 12.67
C GLY A 103 -14.85 -14.44 12.23
N SER A 104 -13.56 -14.17 12.04
CA SER A 104 -12.58 -15.23 11.72
C SER A 104 -12.39 -16.20 12.88
N ALA A 105 -12.42 -15.75 14.15
CA ALA A 105 -12.36 -16.62 15.32
C ALA A 105 -13.53 -17.61 15.36
N MET A 106 -14.75 -17.12 15.10
CA MET A 106 -15.96 -17.94 15.02
C MET A 106 -15.83 -19.02 13.93
N ILE A 107 -15.46 -18.60 12.71
CA ILE A 107 -15.35 -19.51 11.56
C ILE A 107 -14.19 -20.50 11.73
N ALA A 108 -13.06 -20.07 12.29
CA ALA A 108 -11.92 -20.93 12.59
C ALA A 108 -12.31 -22.04 13.56
N ASP A 109 -13.06 -21.72 14.61
CA ASP A 109 -13.50 -22.71 15.58
C ASP A 109 -14.53 -23.69 15.01
N MET A 110 -15.53 -23.19 14.30
CA MET A 110 -16.50 -24.05 13.59
C MET A 110 -15.82 -24.97 12.57
N THR A 111 -14.80 -24.47 11.87
CA THR A 111 -13.99 -25.27 10.93
C THR A 111 -13.25 -26.38 11.66
N ARG A 112 -12.64 -26.11 12.82
CA ARG A 112 -11.98 -27.14 13.63
C ARG A 112 -12.95 -28.20 14.13
N GLN A 113 -14.14 -27.81 14.58
CA GLN A 113 -15.18 -28.75 15.00
C GLN A 113 -15.61 -29.66 13.84
N GLU A 114 -15.69 -29.13 12.62
CA GLU A 114 -16.04 -29.89 11.41
C GLU A 114 -14.92 -30.87 10.98
N LEU A 115 -13.66 -30.47 11.15
CA LEU A 115 -12.49 -31.28 10.79
C LEU A 115 -12.10 -32.31 11.87
N ALA A 116 -12.60 -32.18 13.10
CA ALA A 116 -12.30 -33.09 14.19
C ALA A 116 -12.82 -34.52 13.87
N PRO A 117 -12.04 -35.58 14.18
CA PRO A 117 -12.45 -36.96 13.91
C PRO A 117 -13.74 -37.31 14.66
N ALA A 118 -14.77 -37.73 13.92
CA ALA A 118 -16.08 -38.04 14.48
C ALA A 118 -15.99 -39.28 15.38
N LYS A 119 -16.13 -39.12 16.69
CA LYS A 119 -16.14 -40.23 17.68
C LYS A 119 -17.26 -41.26 17.44
N SER A 120 -18.30 -40.93 16.67
CA SER A 120 -19.48 -41.78 16.45
C SER A 120 -19.81 -42.07 14.98
N GLY A 121 -18.92 -41.75 14.03
CA GLY A 121 -19.15 -41.97 12.59
C GLY A 121 -20.21 -41.07 11.93
N LYS A 122 -20.96 -40.27 12.70
CA LYS A 122 -21.85 -39.21 12.18
C LYS A 122 -21.20 -37.84 12.35
N ARG A 123 -21.06 -37.07 11.26
CA ARG A 123 -20.63 -35.67 11.31
C ARG A 123 -21.65 -34.86 12.12
N LYS A 124 -21.25 -34.36 13.28
CA LYS A 124 -22.09 -33.48 14.12
C LYS A 124 -22.09 -32.08 13.51
N ARG A 125 -23.23 -31.39 13.58
CA ARG A 125 -23.33 -29.95 13.29
C ARG A 125 -22.38 -29.19 14.23
N PRO A 126 -21.58 -28.22 13.73
CA PRO A 126 -20.75 -27.39 14.60
C PRO A 126 -21.64 -26.53 15.51
N ASP A 127 -21.29 -26.49 16.79
CA ASP A 127 -21.95 -25.67 17.79
C ASP A 127 -21.40 -24.23 17.73
N PHE A 128 -22.21 -23.23 18.10
CA PHE A 128 -21.77 -21.84 18.11
C PHE A 128 -20.66 -21.63 19.15
N PRO A 129 -19.48 -21.12 18.75
CA PRO A 129 -18.30 -21.17 19.61
C PRO A 129 -18.28 -20.13 20.73
N PHE A 130 -19.22 -19.18 20.75
CA PHE A 130 -19.34 -18.17 21.81
C PHE A 130 -20.56 -18.37 22.73
N ALA A 131 -21.23 -19.53 22.64
CA ALA A 131 -22.34 -19.87 23.55
C ALA A 131 -21.83 -20.04 24.99
N SER A 132 -22.53 -19.49 25.98
CA SER A 132 -22.39 -19.88 27.39
C SER A 132 -23.49 -20.89 27.74
N GLY A 133 -23.11 -22.01 28.38
CA GLY A 133 -24.07 -23.04 28.79
C GLY A 133 -24.90 -22.64 30.01
N ASP A 134 -24.35 -21.75 30.84
CA ASP A 134 -25.00 -21.09 31.97
C ASP A 134 -24.72 -19.58 31.83
N ASP A 135 -25.70 -18.72 32.05
CA ASP A 135 -25.63 -17.25 31.99
C ASP A 135 -24.54 -16.61 32.90
N VAL A 136 -23.79 -17.43 33.65
CA VAL A 136 -22.90 -17.03 34.75
C VAL A 136 -21.41 -17.31 34.45
N ARG A 137 -21.05 -18.09 33.41
CA ARG A 137 -19.64 -18.38 33.08
C ARG A 137 -19.28 -18.21 31.61
N ASP A 138 -18.19 -17.50 31.37
CA ASP A 138 -17.54 -17.42 30.06
C ASP A 138 -17.14 -18.81 29.58
N ASN A 139 -17.37 -19.06 28.30
CA ASN A 139 -16.81 -20.26 27.68
C ASN A 139 -15.30 -20.10 27.46
N ALA A 140 -14.59 -21.22 27.25
CA ALA A 140 -13.13 -21.21 27.17
C ALA A 140 -12.57 -20.31 26.05
N LEU A 141 -13.31 -20.13 24.95
CA LEU A 141 -12.87 -19.26 23.84
C LEU A 141 -13.06 -17.78 24.17
N VAL A 142 -14.21 -17.40 24.73
CA VAL A 142 -14.51 -16.03 25.17
C VAL A 142 -13.54 -15.63 26.28
N GLY A 143 -13.32 -16.50 27.27
CA GLY A 143 -12.32 -16.29 28.32
C GLY A 143 -10.91 -16.10 27.75
N HIS A 144 -10.50 -16.94 26.79
CA HIS A 144 -9.19 -16.78 26.12
C HIS A 144 -9.07 -15.44 25.39
N ILE A 145 -10.09 -15.02 24.62
CA ILE A 145 -10.06 -13.73 23.92
C ILE A 145 -10.01 -12.58 24.94
N ARG A 146 -10.74 -12.69 26.04
CA ARG A 146 -10.75 -11.72 27.14
C ARG A 146 -9.39 -11.59 27.80
N ASP A 147 -8.76 -12.70 28.13
CA ASP A 147 -7.42 -12.72 28.76
C ASP A 147 -6.33 -12.22 27.80
N ASN A 148 -6.59 -12.28 26.48
CA ASN A 148 -5.70 -11.80 25.43
C ASN A 148 -6.19 -10.49 24.77
N SER A 149 -7.09 -9.72 25.41
CA SER A 149 -7.59 -8.45 24.88
C SER A 149 -6.47 -7.40 24.67
N ARG A 150 -5.37 -7.53 25.41
CA ARG A 150 -4.11 -6.76 25.25
C ARG A 150 -3.12 -7.41 24.27
N PHE A 151 -3.64 -7.99 23.18
CA PHE A 151 -2.85 -8.81 22.25
C PHE A 151 -1.63 -8.11 21.65
N LEU A 152 -1.61 -6.78 21.55
CA LEU A 152 -0.45 -6.04 21.05
C LEU A 152 0.75 -6.06 22.00
N ALA A 153 0.60 -6.35 23.30
CA ALA A 153 1.72 -6.51 24.23
C ALA A 153 1.31 -7.42 25.41
N PRO A 154 1.09 -8.72 25.17
CA PRO A 154 0.57 -9.64 26.19
C PRO A 154 1.50 -9.75 27.41
N ARG A 155 2.82 -9.67 27.23
CA ARG A 155 3.84 -9.69 28.30
C ARG A 155 4.33 -8.30 28.71
N GLY A 156 3.63 -7.24 28.32
CA GLY A 156 3.97 -5.85 28.64
C GLY A 156 5.32 -5.42 28.04
N PHE A 157 6.25 -4.96 28.87
CA PHE A 157 7.49 -4.30 28.43
C PHE A 157 8.40 -5.18 27.54
N GLN A 158 8.47 -6.50 27.78
CA GLN A 158 9.27 -7.42 26.97
C GLN A 158 8.79 -7.47 25.51
N ASP A 159 7.48 -7.33 25.28
CA ASP A 159 6.89 -7.30 23.95
C ASP A 159 7.15 -5.98 23.21
N ILE A 160 7.32 -4.89 23.97
CA ILE A 160 7.67 -3.57 23.44
C ILE A 160 9.11 -3.60 22.93
N THR A 161 10.05 -4.20 23.67
CA THR A 161 11.45 -4.31 23.22
C THR A 161 11.59 -5.17 21.97
N LEU A 162 10.82 -6.27 21.84
CA LEU A 162 10.74 -7.05 20.60
C LEU A 162 10.20 -6.21 19.43
N SER A 163 9.13 -5.43 19.66
CA SER A 163 8.53 -4.57 18.64
C SER A 163 9.51 -3.48 18.18
N ILE A 164 10.26 -2.88 19.12
CA ILE A 164 11.33 -1.91 18.83
C ILE A 164 12.44 -2.59 18.02
N GLY A 165 12.88 -3.80 18.38
CA GLY A 165 13.90 -4.53 17.63
C GLY A 165 13.47 -4.81 16.18
N ILE A 166 12.21 -5.20 15.98
CA ILE A 166 11.63 -5.41 14.64
C ILE A 166 11.54 -4.10 13.85
N LEU A 167 11.15 -2.99 14.50
CA LEU A 167 11.15 -1.67 13.88
C LEU A 167 12.56 -1.21 13.49
N MET A 168 13.55 -1.37 14.37
CA MET A 168 14.95 -1.03 14.10
C MET A 168 15.51 -1.86 12.95
N ARG A 169 15.20 -3.16 12.88
CA ARG A 169 15.51 -3.99 11.71
C ARG A 169 14.89 -3.41 10.45
N GLY A 170 13.61 -3.03 10.51
CA GLY A 170 12.91 -2.39 9.40
C GLY A 170 13.53 -1.07 8.95
N TRP A 171 13.90 -0.21 9.90
CA TRP A 171 14.60 1.05 9.64
C TRP A 171 15.95 0.81 8.97
N MET A 172 16.73 -0.15 9.48
CA MET A 172 18.03 -0.48 8.89
C MET A 172 17.89 -0.97 7.45
N VAL A 173 16.88 -1.80 7.17
CA VAL A 173 16.60 -2.24 5.80
C VAL A 173 16.10 -1.09 4.92
N ASN A 174 15.23 -0.20 5.42
CA ASN A 174 14.78 0.97 4.67
C ASN A 174 15.94 1.93 4.36
N VAL A 175 16.86 2.16 5.31
CA VAL A 175 18.09 2.93 5.07
C VAL A 175 18.94 2.25 3.99
N LEU A 176 19.12 0.94 4.06
CA LEU A 176 19.84 0.19 3.03
C LEU A 176 19.16 0.31 1.64
N LEU A 177 17.84 0.22 1.59
CA LEU A 177 17.06 0.40 0.36
C LEU A 177 17.20 1.83 -0.19
N LEU A 178 17.21 2.85 0.67
CA LEU A 178 17.49 4.23 0.26
C LEU A 178 18.92 4.39 -0.26
N LEU A 179 19.90 3.74 0.39
CA LEU A 179 21.30 3.76 -0.05
C LEU A 179 21.50 3.16 -1.44
N THR A 180 20.62 2.27 -1.91
CA THR A 180 20.65 1.78 -3.32
C THR A 180 20.42 2.87 -4.36
N LEU A 181 19.85 4.01 -3.97
CA LEU A 181 19.69 5.18 -4.84
C LEU A 181 20.74 6.25 -4.53
N ILE A 182 20.95 6.51 -3.23
CA ILE A 182 21.84 7.58 -2.76
C ILE A 182 23.28 7.31 -3.16
N LEU A 183 23.79 6.09 -2.97
CA LEU A 183 25.19 5.77 -3.25
C LEU A 183 25.52 5.79 -4.75
N PRO A 184 24.73 5.20 -5.66
CA PRO A 184 24.98 5.35 -7.09
C PRO A 184 24.89 6.81 -7.55
N LEU A 185 23.96 7.61 -7.00
CA LEU A 185 23.87 9.03 -7.32
C LEU A 185 25.09 9.81 -6.81
N ALA A 186 25.54 9.55 -5.59
CA ALA A 186 26.75 10.16 -5.03
C ALA A 186 27.99 9.76 -5.82
N THR A 187 28.09 8.47 -6.18
CA THR A 187 29.17 7.95 -7.03
C THR A 187 29.17 8.62 -8.40
N PHE A 188 27.99 8.89 -8.98
CA PHE A 188 27.88 9.63 -10.23
C PHE A 188 28.34 11.10 -10.08
N VAL A 189 27.99 11.77 -8.98
CA VAL A 189 28.47 13.14 -8.72
C VAL A 189 29.98 13.17 -8.51
N ILE A 190 30.56 12.22 -7.76
CA ILE A 190 32.01 12.12 -7.53
C ILE A 190 32.75 11.78 -8.83
N LEU A 191 32.18 10.88 -9.64
CA LEU A 191 32.75 10.53 -10.95
C LEU A 191 32.83 11.75 -11.88
N THR A 192 31.81 12.60 -11.84
CA THR A 192 31.71 13.79 -12.69
C THR A 192 32.47 14.98 -12.09
N ASN A 193 32.57 15.06 -10.76
CA ASN A 193 33.17 16.17 -10.02
C ASN A 193 34.03 15.66 -8.86
N PRO A 194 35.21 15.06 -9.13
CA PRO A 194 36.07 14.48 -8.11
C PRO A 194 36.79 15.53 -7.25
N THR A 195 36.92 16.77 -7.73
CA THR A 195 37.62 17.85 -7.00
C THR A 195 36.79 19.13 -6.95
N THR A 196 37.15 20.02 -6.02
CA THR A 196 36.53 21.35 -5.87
C THR A 196 36.60 22.20 -7.13
N ASP A 197 37.68 22.13 -7.90
CA ASP A 197 37.82 22.84 -9.18
C ASP A 197 36.76 22.38 -10.19
N HIS A 198 36.49 21.08 -10.24
CA HIS A 198 35.50 20.51 -11.15
C HIS A 198 34.06 20.91 -10.81
N LEU A 199 33.76 21.25 -9.54
CA LEU A 199 32.46 21.83 -9.15
C LEU A 199 32.27 23.26 -9.70
N GLY A 200 33.36 23.90 -10.11
CA GLY A 200 33.42 25.26 -10.62
C GLY A 200 32.81 25.43 -12.02
N HIS A 201 32.98 24.44 -12.90
CA HIS A 201 32.64 24.51 -14.33
C HIS A 201 31.74 23.35 -14.78
N SER A 202 31.31 23.36 -16.04
CA SER A 202 30.40 22.33 -16.57
C SER A 202 31.15 21.07 -17.01
N ILE A 203 30.53 19.90 -16.85
CA ILE A 203 31.04 18.63 -17.42
C ILE A 203 31.17 18.68 -18.94
N VAL A 204 30.34 19.49 -19.60
CA VAL A 204 30.37 19.65 -21.06
C VAL A 204 31.68 20.30 -21.50
N LEU A 205 32.23 21.21 -20.68
CA LEU A 205 33.54 21.81 -20.93
C LEU A 205 34.66 20.77 -20.85
N ASP A 206 34.62 19.86 -19.85
CA ASP A 206 35.60 18.78 -19.74
C ASP A 206 35.55 17.83 -20.93
N VAL A 207 34.34 17.43 -21.35
CA VAL A 207 34.14 16.57 -22.53
C VAL A 207 34.59 17.27 -23.81
N ALA A 208 34.33 18.57 -23.95
CA ALA A 208 34.75 19.33 -25.11
C ALA A 208 36.27 19.54 -25.15
N ASN A 209 36.91 19.80 -24.01
CA ASN A 209 38.37 19.84 -23.89
C ASN A 209 39.01 18.49 -24.21
N TRP A 210 38.34 17.38 -23.87
CA TRP A 210 38.78 16.04 -24.26
C TRP A 210 38.67 15.79 -25.77
N LEU A 211 37.55 16.19 -26.39
CA LEU A 211 37.31 15.95 -27.82
C LEU A 211 38.13 16.87 -28.74
N PHE A 212 38.38 18.12 -28.33
CA PHE A 212 38.95 19.16 -29.19
C PHE A 212 40.31 19.70 -28.70
N GLY A 213 40.89 19.13 -27.63
CA GLY A 213 42.12 19.64 -26.98
C GLY A 213 41.84 20.79 -26.02
N ASP A 214 42.84 21.33 -25.31
CA ASP A 214 42.62 22.45 -24.35
C ASP A 214 42.58 23.84 -25.00
N ASP A 215 43.11 23.96 -26.22
CA ASP A 215 43.29 25.22 -26.92
C ASP A 215 42.10 25.61 -27.80
N TRP A 216 41.08 24.74 -27.92
CA TRP A 216 39.90 25.04 -28.71
C TRP A 216 39.13 26.23 -28.12
N GLY A 217 38.67 27.13 -29.01
CA GLY A 217 37.86 28.28 -28.59
C GLY A 217 38.65 29.38 -27.87
N LYS A 218 39.93 29.57 -28.17
CA LYS A 218 40.70 30.74 -27.71
C LYS A 218 40.51 32.00 -28.59
N ALA A 219 39.99 31.87 -29.80
CA ALA A 219 39.73 32.98 -30.72
C ALA A 219 38.50 32.76 -31.62
N GLY A 220 37.92 33.84 -32.15
CA GLY A 220 36.78 33.80 -33.09
C GLY A 220 35.47 33.33 -32.46
N TRP A 221 34.53 32.88 -33.29
CA TRP A 221 33.20 32.39 -32.86
C TRP A 221 33.28 31.18 -31.91
N ALA A 222 34.37 30.40 -31.99
CA ALA A 222 34.65 29.28 -31.09
C ALA A 222 34.91 29.73 -29.64
N ALA A 223 35.37 30.98 -29.42
CA ALA A 223 35.53 31.53 -28.06
C ALA A 223 34.20 31.84 -27.38
N SER A 224 33.22 32.32 -28.13
CA SER A 224 31.85 32.49 -27.64
C SER A 224 31.23 31.14 -27.27
N LEU A 225 31.46 30.09 -28.08
CA LEU A 225 31.04 28.72 -27.75
C LEU A 225 31.73 28.17 -26.50
N ARG A 226 33.03 28.37 -26.35
CA ARG A 226 33.76 27.96 -25.15
C ARG A 226 33.21 28.65 -23.90
N SER A 227 32.91 29.95 -23.99
CA SER A 227 32.31 30.72 -22.89
C SER A 227 30.89 30.22 -22.53
N LEU A 228 30.07 29.89 -23.53
CA LEU A 228 28.74 29.30 -23.31
C LEU A 228 28.82 27.92 -22.64
N VAL A 229 29.74 27.07 -23.09
CA VAL A 229 29.94 25.72 -22.56
C VAL A 229 30.60 25.73 -21.19
N ALA A 230 31.45 26.71 -20.90
CA ALA A 230 32.04 26.90 -19.57
C ALA A 230 31.01 27.28 -18.50
N ASN A 231 29.80 27.71 -18.90
CA ASN A 231 28.75 28.02 -17.95
C ASN A 231 28.27 26.74 -17.22
N PRO A 232 28.23 26.73 -15.87
CA PRO A 232 27.76 25.59 -15.09
C PRO A 232 26.30 25.18 -15.39
N PHE A 233 25.49 26.11 -15.93
CA PHE A 233 24.08 25.90 -16.27
C PHE A 233 23.84 25.72 -17.78
N VAL A 234 24.85 25.29 -18.54
CA VAL A 234 24.77 25.21 -20.01
C VAL A 234 23.65 24.26 -20.48
N LEU A 235 23.44 23.12 -19.83
CA LEU A 235 22.43 22.13 -20.23
C LEU A 235 21.02 22.64 -19.94
N SER A 236 20.77 23.21 -18.75
CA SER A 236 19.46 23.77 -18.41
C SER A 236 19.12 24.98 -19.27
N ARG A 237 20.07 25.90 -19.51
CA ARG A 237 19.87 27.05 -20.42
C ARG A 237 19.57 26.60 -21.84
N SER A 238 20.34 25.66 -22.37
CA SER A 238 20.12 25.13 -23.73
C SER A 238 18.76 24.44 -23.85
N MET A 239 18.39 23.61 -22.86
CA MET A 239 17.09 22.94 -22.85
C MET A 239 15.93 23.92 -22.65
N MET A 240 16.13 25.01 -21.91
CA MET A 240 15.13 26.08 -21.76
C MET A 240 14.86 26.80 -23.08
N VAL A 241 15.89 27.02 -23.91
CA VAL A 241 15.71 27.54 -25.28
C VAL A 241 14.92 26.54 -26.13
N VAL A 242 15.26 25.25 -26.10
CA VAL A 242 14.51 24.20 -26.81
C VAL A 242 13.05 24.13 -26.36
N LEU A 243 12.80 24.22 -25.05
CA LEU A 243 11.45 24.27 -24.48
C LEU A 243 10.70 25.52 -24.95
N ALA A 244 11.33 26.70 -24.92
CA ALA A 244 10.71 27.94 -25.38
C ALA A 244 10.33 27.87 -26.86
N VAL A 245 11.23 27.39 -27.72
CA VAL A 245 10.96 27.16 -29.15
C VAL A 245 9.81 26.17 -29.32
N TRP A 246 9.82 25.05 -28.57
CA TRP A 246 8.74 24.07 -28.63
C TRP A 246 7.39 24.67 -28.23
N LEU A 247 7.34 25.48 -27.16
CA LEU A 247 6.12 26.14 -26.69
C LEU A 247 5.59 27.15 -27.72
N VAL A 248 6.48 27.95 -28.34
CA VAL A 248 6.10 28.89 -29.40
C VAL A 248 5.59 28.16 -30.64
N VAL A 249 6.30 27.13 -31.11
CA VAL A 249 5.87 26.32 -32.26
C VAL A 249 4.55 25.61 -31.98
N TRP A 250 4.38 25.07 -30.77
CA TRP A 250 3.12 24.46 -30.34
C TRP A 250 1.98 25.49 -30.32
N GLY A 251 2.22 26.69 -29.77
CA GLY A 251 1.25 27.79 -29.74
C GLY A 251 0.88 28.30 -31.14
N LEU A 252 1.85 28.48 -32.03
CA LEU A 252 1.62 28.85 -33.43
C LEU A 252 0.77 27.79 -34.13
N ARG A 253 1.15 26.52 -34.01
CA ARG A 253 0.36 25.41 -34.58
C ARG A 253 -1.07 25.43 -34.08
N ARG A 254 -1.29 25.66 -32.77
CA ARG A 254 -2.64 25.75 -32.18
C ARG A 254 -3.42 26.93 -32.75
N SER A 255 -2.81 28.09 -32.83
CA SER A 255 -3.40 29.29 -33.42
C SER A 255 -3.80 29.07 -34.89
N TYR A 256 -2.94 28.41 -35.68
CA TYR A 256 -3.25 28.02 -37.05
C TYR A 256 -4.42 27.02 -37.12
N THR A 257 -4.44 25.98 -36.28
CA THR A 257 -5.57 25.02 -36.27
C THR A 257 -6.90 25.67 -35.87
N ASP A 258 -6.89 26.65 -34.97
CA ASP A 258 -8.11 27.32 -34.49
C ASP A 258 -8.65 28.33 -35.52
N SER A 259 -7.73 28.99 -36.24
CA SER A 259 -8.04 29.98 -37.29
C SER A 259 -8.69 29.38 -38.53
N TYR A 260 -8.45 28.10 -38.85
CA TYR A 260 -8.99 27.45 -40.05
C TYR A 260 -10.03 26.37 -39.71
N ALA A 261 -11.31 26.64 -40.03
CA ALA A 261 -12.45 25.78 -39.67
C ALA A 261 -12.37 24.33 -40.21
N PHE A 262 -11.72 24.10 -41.35
CA PHE A 262 -11.55 22.75 -41.92
C PHE A 262 -10.59 21.86 -41.10
N ALA A 263 -9.66 22.46 -40.35
CA ALA A 263 -8.72 21.74 -39.48
C ALA A 263 -9.32 21.28 -38.15
N ARG A 264 -10.53 21.77 -37.79
CA ARG A 264 -11.24 21.38 -36.55
C ARG A 264 -11.89 19.99 -36.60
N LYS A 265 -12.05 19.38 -37.78
CA LYS A 265 -12.66 18.05 -37.91
C LYS A 265 -11.70 16.97 -37.39
N GLY A 266 -11.95 16.51 -36.15
CA GLY A 266 -11.21 15.41 -35.52
C GLY A 266 -10.33 15.80 -34.34
N GLU A 267 -10.56 16.95 -33.71
CA GLU A 267 -9.82 17.39 -32.53
C GLU A 267 -9.88 16.35 -31.40
N ARG A 268 -8.70 15.97 -30.91
CA ARG A 268 -8.54 15.25 -29.63
C ARG A 268 -8.41 16.28 -28.52
N LEU A 269 -8.83 15.93 -27.30
CA LEU A 269 -8.59 16.75 -26.11
C LEU A 269 -7.10 17.18 -26.07
N GLU A 270 -6.84 18.45 -25.75
CA GLU A 270 -5.49 19.02 -25.82
C GLU A 270 -4.47 18.26 -24.96
N GLN A 271 -4.92 17.78 -23.80
CA GLN A 271 -4.16 16.92 -22.89
C GLN A 271 -3.65 15.61 -23.55
N ASP A 272 -4.32 15.13 -24.59
CA ASP A 272 -3.96 13.90 -25.30
C ASP A 272 -3.04 14.13 -26.50
N SER A 273 -2.82 15.40 -26.88
CA SER A 273 -1.94 15.81 -27.97
C SER A 273 -0.50 15.39 -27.70
N ASN A 274 0.15 14.84 -28.73
CA ASN A 274 1.59 14.55 -28.69
C ASN A 274 2.43 15.81 -28.41
N TRP A 275 1.90 17.00 -28.75
CA TRP A 275 2.58 18.27 -28.51
C TRP A 275 2.54 18.71 -27.05
N ALA A 276 1.39 18.56 -26.40
CA ALA A 276 1.25 18.76 -24.96
C ALA A 276 2.11 17.76 -24.17
N LYS A 277 2.10 16.48 -24.59
CA LYS A 277 2.97 15.44 -24.02
C LYS A 277 4.47 15.75 -24.23
N GLY A 278 4.83 16.26 -25.41
CA GLY A 278 6.19 16.72 -25.72
C GLY A 278 6.61 17.90 -24.84
N GLY A 279 5.74 18.91 -24.72
CA GLY A 279 5.99 20.09 -23.89
C GLY A 279 6.16 19.75 -22.41
N ARG A 280 5.29 18.89 -21.88
CA ARG A 280 5.44 18.34 -20.51
C ARG A 280 6.75 17.58 -20.34
N THR A 281 7.13 16.76 -21.33
CA THR A 281 8.38 15.99 -21.26
C THR A 281 9.59 16.92 -21.24
N LEU A 282 9.63 17.92 -22.13
CA LEU A 282 10.69 18.92 -22.17
C LEU A 282 10.77 19.70 -20.88
N LEU A 283 9.64 20.14 -20.31
CA LEU A 283 9.60 20.84 -19.03
C LEU A 283 10.20 20.01 -17.89
N LEU A 284 9.82 18.73 -17.80
CA LEU A 284 10.37 17.81 -16.80
C LEU A 284 11.88 17.56 -17.00
N VAL A 285 12.33 17.44 -18.24
CA VAL A 285 13.76 17.30 -18.56
C VAL A 285 14.54 18.56 -18.20
N THR A 286 14.04 19.75 -18.51
CA THR A 286 14.65 21.03 -18.13
C THR A 286 14.78 21.16 -16.62
N ALA A 287 13.71 20.86 -15.88
CA ALA A 287 13.75 20.87 -14.41
C ALA A 287 14.75 19.85 -13.85
N GLY A 288 14.81 18.65 -14.43
CA GLY A 288 15.78 17.61 -14.03
C GLY A 288 17.24 18.04 -14.29
N LEU A 289 17.52 18.63 -15.45
CA LEU A 289 18.86 19.16 -15.77
C LEU A 289 19.25 20.29 -14.83
N LEU A 290 18.33 21.20 -14.52
CA LEU A 290 18.56 22.27 -13.56
C LEU A 290 18.92 21.72 -12.18
N LEU A 291 18.20 20.72 -11.68
CA LEU A 291 18.51 20.08 -10.40
C LEU A 291 19.91 19.44 -10.40
N ILE A 292 20.30 18.80 -11.50
CA ILE A 292 21.63 18.20 -11.67
C ILE A 292 22.73 19.29 -11.68
N GLU A 293 22.51 20.42 -12.36
CA GLU A 293 23.49 21.51 -12.48
C GLU A 293 23.57 22.41 -11.24
N ILE A 294 22.47 22.56 -10.49
CA ILE A 294 22.46 23.25 -9.19
C ILE A 294 23.27 22.45 -8.15
N GLN A 295 23.25 21.11 -8.25
CA GLN A 295 23.81 20.21 -7.24
C GLN A 295 25.30 20.48 -6.93
N PRO A 296 26.23 20.56 -7.92
CA PRO A 296 27.63 20.92 -7.68
C PRO A 296 27.82 22.25 -6.95
N LYS A 297 26.98 23.26 -7.24
CA LYS A 297 27.08 24.59 -6.63
C LYS A 297 26.64 24.59 -5.17
N ILE A 298 25.61 23.83 -4.82
CA ILE A 298 25.23 23.64 -3.42
C ILE A 298 26.37 22.98 -2.64
N ILE A 299 27.01 21.96 -3.22
CA ILE A 299 28.13 21.26 -2.62
C ILE A 299 29.32 22.20 -2.42
N LEU A 300 29.69 22.97 -3.45
CA LEU A 300 30.78 23.94 -3.39
C LEU A 300 30.53 25.01 -2.30
N TRP A 301 29.33 25.61 -2.29
CA TRP A 301 28.92 26.57 -1.27
C TRP A 301 29.00 25.99 0.15
N LEU A 302 28.57 24.74 0.33
CA LEU A 302 28.63 24.07 1.62
C LEU A 302 30.08 23.84 2.08
N ILE A 303 30.98 23.45 1.16
CA ILE A 303 32.42 23.32 1.44
C ILE A 303 33.01 24.69 1.82
N GLU A 304 32.70 25.76 1.08
CA GLU A 304 33.19 27.11 1.36
C GLU A 304 32.77 27.61 2.76
N VAL A 305 31.52 27.38 3.15
CA VAL A 305 30.97 27.81 4.45
C VAL A 305 31.49 26.98 5.62
N THR A 306 31.86 25.70 5.39
CA THR A 306 32.23 24.75 6.45
C THR A 306 33.72 24.41 6.51
N SER A 307 34.56 25.04 5.67
CA SER A 307 36.00 24.76 5.61
C SER A 307 36.72 25.09 6.93
N PRO A 308 37.53 24.17 7.49
CA PRO A 308 38.23 24.40 8.75
C PRO A 308 39.30 25.51 8.66
N LYS A 309 39.59 26.14 9.82
CA LYS A 309 40.76 27.00 10.04
C LYS A 309 41.96 26.11 10.42
N ALA A 310 43.19 26.53 10.07
CA ALA A 310 44.42 25.76 10.06
C ALA A 310 44.71 24.81 11.25
N GLY A 311 45.28 23.64 10.96
CA GLY A 311 46.05 22.81 11.91
C GLY A 311 45.28 21.73 12.67
N HIS A 312 44.00 21.50 12.39
CA HIS A 312 43.22 20.41 12.97
C HIS A 312 42.53 19.61 11.86
N ARG A 313 42.96 18.36 11.66
CA ARG A 313 42.19 17.37 10.91
C ARG A 313 40.91 17.13 11.70
N GLN A 314 39.80 17.76 11.31
CA GLN A 314 38.52 17.55 11.98
C GLN A 314 38.25 16.05 12.01
N THR A 315 38.14 15.49 13.22
CA THR A 315 37.70 14.11 13.37
C THR A 315 36.35 13.97 12.67
N THR A 316 35.99 12.77 12.21
CA THR A 316 34.65 12.49 11.69
C THR A 316 33.56 13.04 12.60
N MET A 317 33.79 13.16 13.90
CA MET A 317 32.88 13.74 14.88
C MET A 317 32.76 15.27 14.83
N GLU A 318 33.76 16.02 14.36
CA GLU A 318 33.72 17.49 14.23
C GLU A 318 33.16 17.96 12.90
N THR A 319 33.44 17.26 11.80
CA THR A 319 32.74 17.43 10.53
C THR A 319 31.30 16.96 10.64
N LEU A 320 31.07 15.84 11.34
CA LEU A 320 29.73 15.39 11.70
C LEU A 320 29.07 16.39 12.63
N LYS A 321 29.75 17.01 13.61
CA LYS A 321 29.18 18.12 14.39
C LYS A 321 28.87 19.31 13.49
N ALA A 322 29.78 19.88 12.70
CA ALA A 322 29.50 21.04 11.84
C ALA A 322 28.37 20.77 10.83
N LEU A 323 28.31 19.58 10.23
CA LEU A 323 27.23 19.15 9.35
C LEU A 323 25.96 18.75 10.12
N ILE A 324 26.03 18.23 11.36
CA ILE A 324 24.91 18.05 12.30
C ILE A 324 24.51 19.40 12.91
N THR A 325 25.31 20.45 12.88
CA THR A 325 24.93 21.80 13.33
C THR A 325 24.31 22.57 12.18
N ALA A 326 24.71 22.30 10.92
CA ALA A 326 24.07 22.81 9.71
C ALA A 326 22.80 22.03 9.33
N ALA A 327 22.86 20.69 9.30
CA ALA A 327 21.70 19.81 9.19
C ALA A 327 20.88 19.83 10.48
N GLY A 328 21.48 20.10 11.63
CA GLY A 328 20.78 20.42 12.88
C GLY A 328 20.30 21.85 12.94
N ALA A 329 20.75 22.79 12.14
CA ALA A 329 20.01 24.02 11.95
C ALA A 329 18.69 23.69 11.22
N ILE A 330 18.69 22.73 10.29
CA ILE A 330 17.48 22.24 9.61
C ILE A 330 16.64 21.32 10.51
N VAL A 331 17.25 20.43 11.30
CA VAL A 331 16.61 19.48 12.23
C VAL A 331 16.20 20.15 13.53
N THR A 332 16.98 21.07 14.09
CA THR A 332 16.59 21.96 15.20
C THR A 332 15.62 23.03 14.70
N ALA A 333 15.70 23.53 13.46
CA ALA A 333 14.59 24.29 12.91
C ALA A 333 13.35 23.43 12.80
N THR A 334 13.39 22.19 12.30
CA THR A 334 12.19 21.33 12.24
C THR A 334 11.75 20.78 13.60
N ALA A 335 12.63 20.65 14.60
CA ALA A 335 12.33 20.17 15.95
C ALA A 335 11.90 21.31 16.89
N ALA A 336 12.52 22.48 16.80
CA ALA A 336 12.02 23.72 17.40
C ALA A 336 10.72 24.13 16.73
N PHE A 337 10.59 23.99 15.41
CA PHE A 337 9.30 24.16 14.73
C PHE A 337 8.32 23.09 15.21
N ARG A 338 8.69 21.80 15.36
CA ARG A 338 7.83 20.77 15.96
C ARG A 338 7.40 21.11 17.39
N GLY A 339 8.27 21.65 18.24
CA GLY A 339 7.93 22.09 19.60
C GLY A 339 7.05 23.35 19.61
N ILE A 340 7.36 24.33 18.76
CA ILE A 340 6.54 25.53 18.51
C ILE A 340 5.18 25.12 17.94
N LEU A 341 5.12 24.09 17.11
CA LEU A 341 3.92 23.58 16.47
C LEU A 341 3.07 22.75 17.42
N ILE A 342 3.67 21.89 18.25
CA ILE A 342 2.97 21.15 19.32
C ILE A 342 2.41 22.15 20.34
N SER A 343 3.21 23.14 20.74
CA SER A 343 2.75 24.20 21.64
C SER A 343 1.69 25.10 20.99
N TRP A 344 1.79 25.43 19.70
CA TRP A 344 0.75 26.16 18.96
C TRP A 344 -0.50 25.31 18.76
N LEU A 345 -0.38 24.01 18.52
CA LEU A 345 -1.50 23.08 18.39
C LEU A 345 -2.21 22.93 19.72
N GLN A 346 -1.48 22.72 20.82
CA GLN A 346 -2.03 22.70 22.19
C GLN A 346 -2.67 24.06 22.55
N LYS A 347 -2.01 25.18 22.25
CA LYS A 347 -2.52 26.53 22.54
C LYS A 347 -3.75 26.86 21.69
N ALA A 348 -3.79 26.41 20.43
CA ALA A 348 -4.93 26.59 19.54
C ALA A 348 -6.11 25.67 19.90
N LEU A 349 -5.85 24.42 20.30
CA LEU A 349 -6.87 23.49 20.81
C LEU A 349 -7.46 23.97 22.15
N ASN A 350 -6.65 24.62 22.99
CA ASN A 350 -7.05 25.06 24.33
C ASN A 350 -7.54 26.52 24.41
N SER A 351 -7.35 27.36 23.38
CA SER A 351 -7.83 28.76 23.41
C SER A 351 -9.22 28.90 22.79
N PRO A 352 -10.25 29.33 23.53
CA PRO A 352 -11.63 29.43 23.02
C PRO A 352 -11.86 30.55 21.98
N GLY A 353 -10.89 31.46 21.76
CA GLY A 353 -11.06 32.63 20.88
C GLY A 353 -10.50 32.54 19.45
N ILE A 354 -9.76 31.47 19.10
CA ILE A 354 -9.16 31.33 17.76
C ILE A 354 -10.12 30.57 16.84
N GLY A 355 -10.61 31.24 15.79
CA GLY A 355 -11.60 30.70 14.86
C GLY A 355 -11.18 29.39 14.18
N HIS A 356 -12.17 28.51 13.93
CA HIS A 356 -12.03 27.16 13.38
C HIS A 356 -11.21 27.11 12.07
N GLN A 357 -11.25 28.15 11.25
CA GLN A 357 -10.51 28.23 9.98
C GLN A 357 -8.99 28.40 10.18
N LEU A 358 -8.56 29.21 11.15
CA LEU A 358 -7.13 29.44 11.42
C LEU A 358 -6.46 28.20 12.01
N ARG A 359 -7.18 27.43 12.85
CA ARG A 359 -6.75 26.11 13.33
C ARG A 359 -6.50 25.13 12.18
N GLY A 360 -7.38 25.14 11.17
CA GLY A 360 -7.24 24.32 9.96
C GLY A 360 -6.00 24.66 9.13
N TYR A 361 -5.69 25.95 8.94
CA TYR A 361 -4.50 26.37 8.19
C TYR A 361 -3.20 26.09 8.95
N LEU A 362 -3.15 26.37 10.25
CA LEU A 362 -1.97 26.09 11.07
C LEU A 362 -1.68 24.60 11.15
N ALA A 363 -2.71 23.76 11.32
CA ALA A 363 -2.55 22.31 11.24
C ALA A 363 -2.04 21.86 9.86
N ARG A 364 -2.55 22.42 8.75
CA ARG A 364 -2.05 22.09 7.41
C ARG A 364 -0.58 22.49 7.21
N ALA A 365 -0.16 23.67 7.67
CA ALA A 365 1.23 24.10 7.64
C ALA A 365 2.12 23.19 8.52
N ALA A 366 1.63 22.80 9.69
CA ALA A 366 2.24 21.83 10.59
C ALA A 366 2.57 20.51 9.88
N PHE A 367 1.55 19.97 9.21
CA PHE A 367 1.62 18.70 8.50
C PHE A 367 2.54 18.77 7.29
N LEU A 368 2.56 19.90 6.57
CA LEU A 368 3.48 20.11 5.45
C LEU A 368 4.93 20.16 5.92
N ALA A 369 5.23 20.89 7.00
CA ALA A 369 6.58 20.97 7.55
C ALA A 369 7.08 19.59 8.03
N LEU A 370 6.24 18.83 8.72
CA LEU A 370 6.57 17.48 9.19
C LEU A 370 6.82 16.50 8.02
N GLY A 371 6.05 16.63 6.95
CA GLY A 371 6.22 15.80 5.74
C GLY A 371 7.46 16.14 4.90
N LEU A 372 8.00 17.36 5.00
CA LEU A 372 9.23 17.77 4.31
C LEU A 372 10.52 17.44 5.08
N ALA A 373 10.43 17.23 6.40
CA ALA A 373 11.60 16.98 7.25
C ALA A 373 12.42 15.76 6.79
N LEU A 374 11.76 14.64 6.49
CA LEU A 374 12.43 13.40 6.11
C LEU A 374 13.08 13.47 4.71
N PRO A 375 12.42 13.97 3.65
CA PRO A 375 13.08 14.23 2.37
C PRO A 375 14.31 15.13 2.48
N LEU A 376 14.25 16.19 3.29
CA LEU A 376 15.39 17.09 3.52
C LEU A 376 16.53 16.38 4.27
N LEU A 377 16.22 15.52 5.24
CA LEU A 377 17.22 14.70 5.92
C LEU A 377 17.91 13.74 4.94
N ILE A 378 17.14 13.06 4.09
CA ILE A 378 17.67 12.18 3.05
C ILE A 378 18.59 12.95 2.08
N TYR A 379 18.18 14.15 1.68
CA TYR A 379 18.98 15.02 0.82
C TYR A 379 20.27 15.49 1.52
N GLY A 380 20.19 15.89 2.80
CA GLY A 380 21.37 16.23 3.61
C GLY A 380 22.34 15.07 3.77
N PHE A 381 21.82 13.84 3.95
CA PHE A 381 22.64 12.63 4.00
C PHE A 381 23.30 12.31 2.66
N PHE A 382 22.60 12.52 1.54
CA PHE A 382 23.18 12.44 0.19
C PHE A 382 24.30 13.46 -0.01
N LEU A 383 24.12 14.71 0.39
CA LEU A 383 25.15 15.75 0.35
C LEU A 383 26.39 15.36 1.17
N LEU A 384 26.18 14.87 2.39
CA LEU A 384 27.24 14.42 3.30
C LEU A 384 28.10 13.33 2.66
N ILE A 385 27.47 12.25 2.16
CA ILE A 385 28.15 11.15 1.51
C ILE A 385 28.89 11.63 0.25
N THR A 386 28.35 12.59 -0.47
CA THR A 386 28.99 13.12 -1.68
C THR A 386 30.24 13.93 -1.34
N ILE A 387 30.18 14.79 -0.33
CA ILE A 387 31.30 15.63 0.12
C ILE A 387 32.49 14.79 0.61
N TRP A 388 32.24 13.65 1.26
CA TRP A 388 33.30 12.73 1.69
C TRP A 388 34.19 12.24 0.55
N GLY A 389 33.64 12.14 -0.67
CA GLY A 389 34.36 11.66 -1.84
C GLY A 389 34.93 12.75 -2.74
N ILE A 390 34.82 14.03 -2.36
CA ILE A 390 35.34 15.17 -3.12
C ILE A 390 36.66 15.64 -2.51
N LYS A 391 37.69 15.69 -3.35
CA LYS A 391 39.02 16.16 -2.97
C LYS A 391 39.08 17.69 -2.99
N ILE A 392 39.54 18.28 -1.91
CA ILE A 392 39.65 19.73 -1.77
C ILE A 392 41.03 20.17 -2.23
N PHE A 393 41.04 20.93 -3.31
CA PHE A 393 42.14 21.79 -3.69
C PHE A 393 41.76 23.22 -3.30
N SER A 394 42.65 23.93 -2.62
CA SER A 394 42.51 25.38 -2.50
C SER A 394 43.88 26.03 -2.57
N PRO A 395 44.19 26.74 -3.68
CA PRO A 395 44.74 28.06 -3.59
C PRO A 395 43.64 29.04 -3.15
N ILE A 396 43.78 29.77 -2.04
CA ILE A 396 42.91 30.90 -1.72
C ILE A 396 43.31 32.04 -2.64
N THR A 397 42.46 32.44 -3.59
CA THR A 397 42.73 33.61 -4.41
C THR A 397 41.88 34.81 -3.99
N ILE A 398 42.52 35.86 -3.45
CA ILE A 398 41.91 37.18 -3.26
C ILE A 398 42.40 38.06 -4.41
N TRP A 399 41.50 38.65 -5.19
CA TRP A 399 41.85 39.47 -6.38
C TRP A 399 42.78 38.76 -7.38
N GLY A 400 42.72 37.43 -7.48
CA GLY A 400 43.56 36.64 -8.39
C GLY A 400 44.95 36.25 -7.86
N PHE A 401 45.28 36.53 -6.60
CA PHE A 401 46.56 36.14 -5.98
C PHE A 401 46.41 35.01 -4.97
N ASP A 402 47.23 33.96 -5.09
CA ASP A 402 47.27 32.84 -4.14
C ASP A 402 47.84 33.26 -2.77
N VAL A 403 46.97 33.28 -1.75
CA VAL A 403 47.27 33.61 -0.35
C VAL A 403 47.14 32.40 0.57
N SER A 404 47.24 31.18 0.04
CA SER A 404 47.11 29.93 0.82
C SER A 404 48.13 29.77 1.93
N TRP A 405 49.32 30.35 1.72
CA TRP A 405 50.39 30.42 2.72
C TRP A 405 50.01 31.24 3.96
N LEU A 406 49.00 32.12 3.87
CA LEU A 406 48.55 32.99 4.95
C LEU A 406 47.51 32.32 5.88
N PHE A 407 46.76 31.35 5.36
CA PHE A 407 45.58 30.77 6.03
C PHE A 407 45.68 29.25 6.29
N GLY A 408 46.74 28.58 5.81
CA GLY A 408 47.12 27.22 6.20
C GLY A 408 46.00 26.17 6.15
N ARG A 409 45.44 25.86 4.98
CA ARG A 409 44.47 24.74 4.83
C ARG A 409 45.15 23.44 4.39
N ASP A 410 44.70 22.32 4.96
CA ASP A 410 45.09 20.98 4.51
C ASP A 410 44.47 20.66 3.13
N SER A 411 45.28 20.14 2.22
CA SER A 411 44.86 19.64 0.90
C SER A 411 44.49 18.15 0.99
N GLY A 412 43.43 17.73 0.29
CA GLY A 412 42.99 16.32 0.26
C GLY A 412 41.52 16.11 0.64
N TYR A 413 41.17 14.91 1.12
CA TYR A 413 39.81 14.54 1.52
C TYR A 413 39.48 14.96 2.95
N ALA A 414 39.39 16.27 3.21
CA ALA A 414 39.27 16.80 4.58
C ALA A 414 38.01 16.31 5.33
N TYR A 415 36.92 16.02 4.61
CA TYR A 415 35.64 15.57 5.20
C TYR A 415 35.46 14.05 5.18
N GLY A 416 36.24 13.33 4.39
CA GLY A 416 36.09 11.89 4.18
C GLY A 416 36.69 11.07 5.33
N PRO A 417 36.03 9.99 5.77
CA PRO A 417 36.62 9.13 6.77
C PRO A 417 37.86 8.41 6.22
N ALA A 418 38.91 8.31 7.03
CA ALA A 418 40.20 7.77 6.59
C ALA A 418 40.13 6.36 6.00
N TRP A 419 39.19 5.51 6.43
CA TRP A 419 39.02 4.18 5.88
C TRP A 419 38.46 4.18 4.44
N LEU A 420 37.72 5.21 4.06
CA LEU A 420 37.10 5.35 2.73
C LEU A 420 38.04 6.05 1.75
N THR A 421 38.84 6.99 2.24
CA THR A 421 39.72 7.86 1.45
C THR A 421 41.21 7.54 1.62
N ALA A 422 41.54 6.40 2.23
CA ALA A 422 42.91 5.91 2.30
C ALA A 422 43.45 5.69 0.89
N ASP A 423 44.70 6.10 0.67
CA ASP A 423 45.41 5.90 -0.58
C ASP A 423 45.94 4.46 -0.69
N ASN A 424 45.03 3.49 -0.55
CA ASN A 424 45.31 2.07 -0.75
C ASN A 424 44.05 1.32 -1.21
N ARG A 425 44.24 0.24 -1.99
CA ARG A 425 43.14 -0.57 -2.50
C ARG A 425 42.67 -1.66 -1.54
N VAL A 426 43.03 -1.56 -0.25
CA VAL A 426 42.72 -2.59 0.76
C VAL A 426 41.20 -2.69 0.95
N LEU A 427 40.52 -1.56 1.17
CA LEU A 427 39.06 -1.53 1.32
C LEU A 427 38.37 -2.13 0.09
N PHE A 428 38.69 -1.65 -1.11
CA PHE A 428 38.15 -2.18 -2.36
C PHE A 428 38.32 -3.71 -2.47
N THR A 429 39.51 -4.21 -2.15
CA THR A 429 39.80 -5.65 -2.20
C THR A 429 38.96 -6.44 -1.19
N ILE A 430 38.87 -5.96 0.06
CA ILE A 430 38.02 -6.56 1.11
C ILE A 430 36.56 -6.57 0.67
N LEU A 431 36.07 -5.48 0.09
CA LEU A 431 34.70 -5.35 -0.39
C LEU A 431 34.40 -6.35 -1.53
N VAL A 432 35.29 -6.48 -2.50
CA VAL A 432 35.15 -7.45 -3.61
C VAL A 432 35.19 -8.90 -3.11
N ILE A 433 36.09 -9.23 -2.18
CA ILE A 433 36.16 -10.57 -1.58
C ILE A 433 34.87 -10.85 -0.78
N SER A 434 34.42 -9.90 0.03
CA SER A 434 33.19 -10.02 0.83
C SER A 434 31.96 -10.21 -0.05
N MET A 435 31.90 -9.49 -1.18
CA MET A 435 30.86 -9.67 -2.20
C MET A 435 30.88 -11.10 -2.77
N ALA A 436 32.06 -11.60 -3.15
CA ALA A 436 32.20 -12.95 -3.69
C ALA A 436 31.79 -14.03 -2.67
N LEU A 437 32.23 -13.88 -1.41
CA LEU A 437 31.85 -14.77 -0.31
C LEU A 437 30.35 -14.73 -0.04
N PHE A 438 29.73 -13.54 -0.01
CA PHE A 438 28.29 -13.40 0.15
C PHE A 438 27.53 -14.08 -0.98
N LEU A 439 27.96 -13.93 -2.23
CA LEU A 439 27.34 -14.61 -3.37
C LEU A 439 27.47 -16.13 -3.27
N ALA A 440 28.64 -16.64 -2.85
CA ALA A 440 28.86 -18.08 -2.64
C ALA A 440 27.97 -18.61 -1.50
N ALA A 441 27.99 -17.97 -0.33
CA ALA A 441 27.17 -18.33 0.83
C ALA A 441 25.68 -18.27 0.52
N ARG A 442 25.22 -17.22 -0.16
CA ARG A 442 23.83 -17.10 -0.62
C ARG A 442 23.44 -18.26 -1.53
N THR A 443 24.29 -18.62 -2.49
CA THR A 443 24.01 -19.70 -3.44
C THR A 443 23.94 -21.05 -2.73
N PHE A 444 24.82 -21.26 -1.74
CA PHE A 444 24.78 -22.42 -0.87
C PHE A 444 23.50 -22.48 -0.02
N VAL A 445 23.17 -21.40 0.70
CA VAL A 445 21.97 -21.31 1.57
C VAL A 445 20.69 -21.50 0.78
N VAL A 446 20.55 -20.90 -0.40
CA VAL A 446 19.35 -21.08 -1.25
C VAL A 446 19.22 -22.52 -1.70
N ARG A 447 20.31 -23.18 -2.12
CA ARG A 447 20.27 -24.59 -2.52
C ARG A 447 19.96 -25.53 -1.35
N TYR A 448 20.47 -25.21 -0.16
CA TYR A 448 20.29 -26.03 1.03
C TYR A 448 18.91 -25.87 1.69
N LEU A 449 18.38 -24.64 1.74
CA LEU A 449 17.09 -24.37 2.39
C LEU A 449 15.87 -24.55 1.49
N ALA A 450 16.01 -24.42 0.17
CA ALA A 450 14.87 -24.36 -0.73
C ALA A 450 14.64 -25.63 -1.56
N ASP A 451 15.52 -26.65 -1.48
CA ASP A 451 15.54 -27.82 -2.38
C ASP A 451 15.36 -27.44 -3.88
N ASP A 452 15.76 -26.21 -4.25
CA ASP A 452 15.44 -25.62 -5.54
C ASP A 452 16.71 -25.53 -6.40
N LEU A 453 16.72 -26.32 -7.48
CA LEU A 453 17.77 -26.33 -8.52
C LEU A 453 17.63 -25.15 -9.51
N ALA A 454 16.62 -24.29 -9.35
CA ALA A 454 16.36 -23.20 -10.28
C ALA A 454 17.48 -22.13 -10.31
N PRO A 455 17.68 -21.46 -11.47
CA PRO A 455 18.62 -20.36 -11.61
C PRO A 455 18.32 -19.25 -10.60
N GLY A 456 19.32 -18.91 -9.77
CA GLY A 456 19.13 -17.95 -8.67
C GLY A 456 18.62 -16.59 -9.16
N ARG A 457 17.81 -15.90 -8.33
CA ARG A 457 17.08 -14.65 -8.66
C ARG A 457 17.84 -13.61 -9.49
N LEU A 458 19.15 -13.51 -9.31
CA LEU A 458 20.03 -12.57 -10.00
C LEU A 458 20.20 -12.87 -11.49
N SER A 459 20.36 -14.14 -11.83
CA SER A 459 20.36 -14.60 -13.23
C SER A 459 18.99 -14.38 -13.89
N GLY A 460 17.90 -14.58 -13.13
CA GLY A 460 16.55 -14.22 -13.56
C GLY A 460 16.33 -12.72 -13.73
N PHE A 461 16.99 -11.88 -12.93
CA PHE A 461 16.99 -10.41 -13.09
C PHE A 461 17.70 -9.99 -14.38
N PHE A 462 18.93 -10.48 -14.62
CA PHE A 462 19.65 -10.20 -15.87
C PHE A 462 18.94 -10.76 -17.11
N GLY A 463 18.35 -11.95 -17.01
CA GLY A 463 17.54 -12.54 -18.08
C GLY A 463 16.28 -11.73 -18.39
N ALA A 464 15.59 -11.22 -17.37
CA ALA A 464 14.42 -10.37 -17.55
C ALA A 464 14.77 -8.98 -18.09
N MET A 465 15.88 -8.40 -17.63
CA MET A 465 16.46 -7.21 -18.25
C MET A 465 16.66 -7.42 -19.75
N ARG A 466 17.12 -8.58 -20.20
CA ARG A 466 17.34 -8.80 -21.64
C ARG A 466 16.07 -8.81 -22.50
N HIS A 467 14.89 -9.09 -21.95
CA HIS A 467 13.70 -9.46 -22.74
C HIS A 467 12.48 -8.52 -22.66
N ASP A 468 12.30 -7.68 -21.64
CA ASP A 468 10.96 -7.14 -21.29
C ASP A 468 10.76 -5.60 -21.37
N TYR A 469 11.63 -4.86 -22.05
CA TYR A 469 11.64 -3.41 -21.85
C TYR A 469 10.52 -2.60 -22.50
N SER A 470 9.57 -2.15 -21.67
CA SER A 470 8.57 -1.12 -21.99
C SER A 470 8.79 0.25 -21.30
N GLY A 471 9.76 0.37 -20.39
CA GLY A 471 10.05 1.62 -19.68
C GLY A 471 10.90 2.60 -20.49
N SER A 472 10.35 3.21 -21.55
CA SER A 472 11.15 4.04 -22.47
C SER A 472 11.87 5.21 -21.78
N VAL A 473 11.33 5.78 -20.70
CA VAL A 473 11.92 6.97 -20.05
C VAL A 473 12.99 6.58 -19.03
N VAL A 474 12.70 5.66 -18.11
CA VAL A 474 13.66 5.22 -17.08
C VAL A 474 14.93 4.63 -17.71
N ILE A 475 14.79 3.84 -18.77
CA ILE A 475 15.94 3.30 -19.50
C ILE A 475 16.69 4.40 -20.24
N LYS A 476 16.01 5.40 -20.81
CA LYS A 476 16.69 6.56 -21.41
C LYS A 476 17.46 7.35 -20.36
N VAL A 477 16.92 7.51 -19.15
CA VAL A 477 17.62 8.19 -18.05
C VAL A 477 18.80 7.34 -17.56
N LEU A 478 18.62 6.03 -17.36
CA LEU A 478 19.72 5.13 -16.96
C LEU A 478 20.81 5.02 -18.02
N LEU A 479 20.44 4.94 -19.31
CA LEU A 479 21.38 4.99 -20.43
C LEU A 479 22.05 6.36 -20.54
N LEU A 480 21.32 7.45 -20.31
CA LEU A 480 21.90 8.79 -20.29
C LEU A 480 22.91 8.90 -19.15
N ILE A 481 22.58 8.45 -17.94
CA ILE A 481 23.49 8.41 -16.78
C ILE A 481 24.70 7.51 -17.08
N ALA A 482 24.48 6.32 -17.64
CA ALA A 482 25.57 5.39 -17.99
C ALA A 482 26.46 5.94 -19.11
N CYS A 483 25.89 6.56 -20.14
CA CYS A 483 26.64 7.23 -21.20
C CYS A 483 27.40 8.43 -20.63
N SER A 484 26.77 9.28 -19.82
CA SER A 484 27.43 10.40 -19.14
C SER A 484 28.56 9.92 -18.23
N ALA A 485 28.39 8.79 -17.54
CA ALA A 485 29.42 8.17 -16.73
C ALA A 485 30.59 7.66 -17.59
N ILE A 486 30.31 6.99 -18.72
CA ILE A 486 31.36 6.53 -19.66
C ILE A 486 32.12 7.73 -20.24
N PHE A 487 31.41 8.79 -20.65
CA PHE A 487 32.04 10.01 -21.16
C PHE A 487 32.86 10.73 -20.07
N ALA A 488 32.37 10.76 -18.83
CA ALA A 488 33.12 11.30 -17.69
C ALA A 488 34.41 10.49 -17.45
N VAL A 489 34.33 9.15 -17.41
CA VAL A 489 35.50 8.29 -17.30
C VAL A 489 36.48 8.54 -18.45
N ALA A 490 36.01 8.52 -19.70
CA ALA A 490 36.84 8.68 -20.89
C ALA A 490 37.54 10.06 -20.94
N ALA A 491 36.79 11.14 -20.68
CA ALA A 491 37.31 12.50 -20.65
C ALA A 491 38.40 12.68 -19.59
N ARG A 492 38.30 11.95 -18.47
CA ARG A 492 39.25 12.06 -17.36
C ARG A 492 40.42 11.06 -17.44
N MET A 493 40.26 9.91 -18.11
CA MET A 493 41.35 8.96 -18.35
C MET A 493 42.34 9.43 -19.43
N ALA A 494 41.88 10.19 -20.43
CA ALA A 494 42.68 10.60 -21.58
C ALA A 494 43.87 11.54 -21.27
N LYS A 495 43.93 12.12 -20.07
CA LYS A 495 45.03 13.00 -19.63
C LYS A 495 45.82 12.49 -18.43
N GLY A 496 45.54 11.28 -17.92
CA GLY A 496 46.17 10.79 -16.68
C GLY A 496 45.84 11.61 -15.43
N VAL A 497 44.72 12.35 -15.44
CA VAL A 497 44.34 13.33 -14.40
C VAL A 497 43.83 12.70 -13.11
N TRP A 498 43.36 11.44 -13.15
CA TRP A 498 43.03 10.73 -11.92
C TRP A 498 44.31 10.42 -11.15
N GLN A 499 44.52 11.15 -10.06
CA GLN A 499 45.55 10.80 -9.09
C GLN A 499 45.22 9.43 -8.45
N HIS A 500 46.24 8.74 -7.94
CA HIS A 500 46.08 7.37 -7.42
C HIS A 500 45.00 7.31 -6.33
N ASP A 501 44.98 8.31 -5.45
CA ASP A 501 44.03 8.49 -4.37
C ASP A 501 42.59 8.72 -4.90
N GLU A 502 42.40 9.59 -5.89
CA GLU A 502 41.12 9.82 -6.57
C GLU A 502 40.54 8.53 -7.14
N SER A 503 41.36 7.76 -7.87
CA SER A 503 40.89 6.53 -8.48
C SER A 503 40.49 5.50 -7.43
N THR A 504 41.18 5.50 -6.29
CA THR A 504 40.92 4.62 -5.15
C THR A 504 39.60 4.97 -4.47
N VAL A 505 39.33 6.25 -4.23
CA VAL A 505 38.05 6.71 -3.65
C VAL A 505 36.89 6.35 -4.57
N LEU A 506 36.98 6.63 -5.87
CA LEU A 506 35.92 6.27 -6.81
C LEU A 506 35.65 4.75 -6.82
N LEU A 507 36.71 3.93 -6.84
CA LEU A 507 36.57 2.47 -6.81
C LEU A 507 35.91 1.98 -5.52
N ASN A 508 36.22 2.59 -4.37
CA ASN A 508 35.55 2.30 -3.10
C ASN A 508 34.05 2.61 -3.18
N TYR A 509 33.66 3.78 -3.70
CA TYR A 509 32.25 4.15 -3.87
C TYR A 509 31.49 3.23 -4.83
N LEU A 510 32.12 2.83 -5.94
CA LEU A 510 31.57 1.86 -6.89
C LEU A 510 31.36 0.50 -6.22
N ALA A 511 32.35 0.01 -5.47
CA ALA A 511 32.26 -1.26 -4.75
C ALA A 511 31.16 -1.24 -3.68
N ILE A 512 31.09 -0.19 -2.86
CA ILE A 512 30.04 -0.03 -1.83
C ILE A 512 28.67 0.06 -2.49
N SER A 513 28.52 0.84 -3.57
CA SER A 513 27.27 0.94 -4.33
C SER A 513 26.82 -0.42 -4.86
N ALA A 514 27.74 -1.20 -5.43
CA ALA A 514 27.46 -2.54 -5.92
C ALA A 514 27.05 -3.49 -4.78
N ILE A 515 27.74 -3.43 -3.63
CA ILE A 515 27.43 -4.23 -2.44
C ILE A 515 26.07 -3.91 -1.87
N VAL A 516 25.80 -2.64 -1.60
CA VAL A 516 24.51 -2.21 -1.06
C VAL A 516 23.37 -2.62 -1.98
N THR A 517 23.52 -2.38 -3.29
CA THR A 517 22.54 -2.79 -4.29
C THR A 517 22.32 -4.30 -4.27
N MET A 518 23.41 -5.08 -4.24
CA MET A 518 23.38 -6.55 -4.19
C MET A 518 22.67 -7.09 -2.94
N VAL A 519 23.02 -6.57 -1.77
CA VAL A 519 22.42 -6.99 -0.50
C VAL A 519 20.94 -6.61 -0.47
N ALA A 520 20.62 -5.38 -0.88
CA ALA A 520 19.26 -4.86 -0.95
C ALA A 520 18.29 -5.74 -1.76
N PHE A 521 18.76 -6.31 -2.89
CA PHE A 521 17.98 -7.22 -3.74
C PHE A 521 17.44 -8.48 -3.04
N ASN A 522 18.02 -8.85 -1.89
CA ASN A 522 17.60 -10.03 -1.15
C ASN A 522 16.42 -9.74 -0.21
N PHE A 523 16.18 -8.47 0.15
CA PHE A 523 15.05 -8.11 0.99
C PHE A 523 13.74 -8.17 0.21
N THR A 524 12.70 -8.59 0.91
CA THR A 524 11.31 -8.63 0.42
C THR A 524 10.50 -7.56 1.13
N GLU A 525 9.45 -7.09 0.46
CA GLU A 525 8.69 -5.89 0.81
C GLU A 525 7.94 -6.05 2.15
N ASN A 526 7.50 -7.27 2.47
CA ASN A 526 6.70 -7.59 3.65
C ASN A 526 7.53 -8.10 4.85
N ALA A 527 8.77 -8.57 4.64
CA ALA A 527 9.54 -9.24 5.69
C ALA A 527 10.01 -8.31 6.80
N ASN A 528 10.11 -7.01 6.51
CA ASN A 528 10.75 -6.04 7.39
C ASN A 528 9.74 -5.19 8.16
N GLY A 529 8.44 -5.32 7.90
CA GLY A 529 7.37 -4.57 8.57
C GLY A 529 6.90 -5.20 9.89
N LEU A 530 6.07 -4.46 10.63
CA LEU A 530 5.39 -4.94 11.84
C LEU A 530 4.25 -5.93 11.54
N HIS A 531 3.81 -6.03 10.27
CA HIS A 531 2.66 -6.84 9.87
C HIS A 531 2.74 -8.29 10.38
N ARG A 532 3.91 -8.95 10.28
CA ARG A 532 4.05 -10.34 10.75
C ARG A 532 3.83 -10.48 12.24
N LEU A 533 4.44 -9.60 13.04
CA LEU A 533 4.25 -9.60 14.50
C LEU A 533 2.79 -9.35 14.85
N TYR A 534 2.17 -8.37 14.18
CA TYR A 534 0.76 -8.05 14.37
C TYR A 534 -0.15 -9.22 14.00
N ARG A 535 0.08 -9.88 12.85
CA ARG A 535 -0.62 -11.11 12.44
C ARG A 535 -0.46 -12.22 13.46
N ASP A 536 0.76 -12.47 13.95
CA ASP A 536 1.03 -13.58 14.88
C ASP A 536 0.39 -13.33 16.25
N ARG A 537 0.38 -12.08 16.72
CA ARG A 537 -0.35 -11.66 17.93
C ARG A 537 -1.86 -11.81 17.77
N LEU A 538 -2.40 -11.40 16.63
CA LEU A 538 -3.82 -11.57 16.30
C LEU A 538 -4.21 -13.04 16.25
N ARG A 539 -3.37 -13.85 15.59
CA ARG A 539 -3.52 -15.30 15.44
C ARG A 539 -3.62 -15.98 16.81
N GLN A 540 -2.77 -15.59 17.77
CA GLN A 540 -2.77 -16.11 19.13
C GLN A 540 -4.01 -15.67 19.93
N ALA A 541 -4.33 -14.37 19.91
CA ALA A 541 -5.43 -13.82 20.70
C ALA A 541 -6.80 -14.33 20.28
N PHE A 542 -7.02 -14.51 18.98
CA PHE A 542 -8.30 -14.93 18.41
C PHE A 542 -8.34 -16.40 17.97
N ARG A 543 -7.27 -17.17 18.27
CA ARG A 543 -7.13 -18.61 17.92
C ARG A 543 -7.43 -18.90 16.44
N LEU A 544 -6.78 -18.17 15.54
CA LEU A 544 -7.02 -18.26 14.10
C LEU A 544 -6.24 -19.40 13.40
N GLY A 545 -5.43 -20.16 14.15
CA GLY A 545 -4.56 -21.25 13.68
C GLY A 545 -3.12 -21.10 14.22
N GLY A 546 -2.26 -22.08 14.01
CA GLY A 546 -0.80 -21.93 14.17
C GLY A 546 -0.22 -21.73 15.57
N SER A 547 -0.97 -21.99 16.65
CA SER A 547 -0.40 -22.12 18.01
C SER A 547 0.35 -23.45 18.15
N GLU A 548 1.17 -23.65 19.20
CA GLU A 548 1.98 -24.88 19.40
C GLU A 548 1.20 -26.20 19.17
N ASP A 549 -0.13 -26.21 19.41
CA ASP A 549 -1.00 -27.37 19.23
C ASP A 549 -2.00 -27.32 18.04
N GLN A 550 -1.96 -26.30 17.17
CA GLN A 550 -2.96 -26.11 16.09
C GLN A 550 -2.32 -25.75 14.75
N ALA A 551 -2.73 -26.42 13.67
CA ALA A 551 -2.27 -26.11 12.31
C ALA A 551 -2.82 -24.76 11.80
N ASP A 552 -2.11 -24.14 10.84
CA ASP A 552 -2.59 -22.96 10.13
C ASP A 552 -3.82 -23.30 9.28
N ILE A 553 -4.84 -22.42 9.28
CA ILE A 553 -6.06 -22.60 8.49
C ILE A 553 -5.93 -21.79 7.20
N ALA A 554 -5.75 -22.49 6.09
CA ALA A 554 -5.78 -21.88 4.76
C ALA A 554 -7.19 -21.41 4.40
N LEU A 555 -7.31 -20.38 3.56
CA LEU A 555 -8.61 -19.81 3.17
C LEU A 555 -9.49 -20.84 2.44
N ASP A 556 -8.91 -21.67 1.59
CA ASP A 556 -9.59 -22.75 0.87
C ASP A 556 -10.00 -23.93 1.77
N ALA A 557 -9.37 -24.05 2.94
CA ALA A 557 -9.64 -25.08 3.93
C ALA A 557 -10.75 -24.71 4.94
N LEU A 558 -11.39 -23.54 4.82
CA LEU A 558 -12.51 -23.14 5.68
C LEU A 558 -13.67 -24.14 5.58
N GLY A 559 -14.31 -24.44 6.72
CA GLY A 559 -15.39 -25.43 6.83
C GLY A 559 -16.57 -25.18 5.90
N ALA A 560 -17.31 -26.24 5.55
CA ALA A 560 -18.50 -26.12 4.70
C ALA A 560 -19.77 -25.75 5.50
N MET A 561 -19.79 -26.01 6.81
CA MET A 561 -20.96 -25.77 7.66
C MET A 561 -21.01 -24.36 8.30
N ALA A 562 -19.89 -23.64 8.28
CA ALA A 562 -19.79 -22.27 8.79
C ALA A 562 -20.35 -21.25 7.78
N PRO A 563 -20.88 -20.09 8.22
CA PRO A 563 -21.28 -19.01 7.31
C PRO A 563 -20.19 -18.67 6.28
N TYR A 564 -20.59 -18.28 5.06
CA TYR A 564 -19.62 -17.94 4.02
C TYR A 564 -18.91 -16.63 4.38
N LEU A 565 -17.64 -16.75 4.77
CA LEU A 565 -16.85 -15.64 5.29
C LEU A 565 -16.32 -14.75 4.15
N LEU A 566 -16.62 -13.46 4.26
CA LEU A 566 -16.07 -12.39 3.42
C LEU A 566 -15.21 -11.49 4.31
N ILE A 567 -13.89 -11.51 4.10
CA ILE A 567 -12.96 -10.60 4.77
C ILE A 567 -12.62 -9.47 3.81
N ASN A 568 -12.92 -8.24 4.22
CA ASN A 568 -12.79 -7.06 3.37
C ASN A 568 -11.46 -6.35 3.59
N GLY A 569 -10.71 -6.13 2.51
CA GLY A 569 -9.55 -5.25 2.47
C GLY A 569 -9.75 -4.09 1.51
N THR A 570 -8.85 -3.11 1.58
CA THR A 570 -8.79 -1.99 0.65
C THR A 570 -7.59 -2.13 -0.27
N LEU A 571 -7.84 -2.22 -1.57
CA LEU A 571 -6.82 -2.10 -2.60
C LEU A 571 -6.55 -0.60 -2.83
N ASN A 572 -5.32 -0.17 -2.60
CA ASN A 572 -4.93 1.23 -2.82
C ASN A 572 -4.56 1.45 -4.29
N VAL A 573 -5.36 2.24 -5.03
CA VAL A 573 -5.13 2.53 -6.46
C VAL A 573 -5.26 4.02 -6.68
N ARG A 574 -4.12 4.74 -6.79
CA ARG A 574 -4.13 6.18 -7.12
C ARG A 574 -4.09 6.45 -8.62
N ARG A 575 -3.68 5.46 -9.41
CA ARG A 575 -3.70 5.51 -10.87
C ARG A 575 -4.35 4.25 -11.43
N ALA A 576 -5.59 4.38 -11.86
CA ALA A 576 -6.30 3.41 -12.67
C ALA A 576 -5.72 3.38 -14.10
N ARG A 577 -5.76 2.22 -14.76
CA ARG A 577 -5.39 2.07 -16.17
C ARG A 577 -6.31 2.97 -17.03
N ASP A 578 -5.72 3.83 -17.87
CA ASP A 578 -6.51 4.70 -18.75
C ASP A 578 -7.25 3.88 -19.82
N ALA A 579 -8.58 3.84 -19.73
CA ALA A 579 -9.53 3.20 -20.65
C ALA A 579 -9.52 3.72 -22.11
N GLY A 580 -8.47 4.43 -22.53
CA GLY A 580 -8.35 5.04 -23.85
C GLY A 580 -7.10 4.64 -24.64
N GLN A 581 -6.19 3.84 -24.07
CA GLN A 581 -5.01 3.35 -24.80
C GLN A 581 -5.26 1.92 -25.28
N THR A 582 -5.90 1.80 -26.45
CA THR A 582 -5.80 0.58 -27.24
C THR A 582 -4.32 0.26 -27.41
N ALA A 583 -3.92 -0.95 -27.05
CA ALA A 583 -2.55 -1.42 -27.21
C ALA A 583 -2.25 -1.51 -28.71
N GLY A 584 -1.85 -0.38 -29.30
CA GLY A 584 -1.37 -0.35 -30.68
C GLY A 584 -0.21 -1.33 -30.84
N PRO A 585 -0.03 -1.93 -32.04
CA PRO A 585 1.05 -2.85 -32.29
C PRO A 585 2.39 -2.23 -31.87
N PRO A 586 3.32 -3.01 -31.29
CA PRO A 586 4.52 -2.49 -30.66
C PRO A 586 5.31 -1.62 -31.65
N LYS A 587 5.29 -0.31 -31.43
CA LYS A 587 6.16 0.60 -32.18
C LYS A 587 7.60 0.28 -31.79
N ARG A 588 8.30 -0.41 -32.69
CA ARG A 588 9.74 -0.68 -32.56
C ARG A 588 10.45 0.65 -32.29
N SER A 589 11.15 0.74 -31.16
CA SER A 589 11.80 1.99 -30.78
C SER A 589 12.86 2.34 -31.82
N VAL A 590 12.93 3.63 -32.18
CA VAL A 590 13.98 4.18 -33.05
C VAL A 590 15.36 3.85 -32.50
N LEU A 591 15.48 3.70 -31.17
CA LEU A 591 16.70 3.30 -30.48
C LEU A 591 17.11 1.86 -30.75
N VAL A 592 16.18 0.90 -30.90
CA VAL A 592 16.54 -0.49 -31.29
C VAL A 592 17.02 -0.53 -32.74
N ARG A 593 16.48 0.32 -33.63
CA ARG A 593 17.03 0.52 -34.98
C ARG A 593 18.41 1.17 -34.93
N ALA A 594 18.63 2.17 -34.07
CA ALA A 594 19.90 2.84 -33.90
C ALA A 594 20.97 1.93 -33.28
N ILE A 595 20.64 1.12 -32.26
CA ILE A 595 21.55 0.14 -31.65
C ILE A 595 21.86 -0.99 -32.63
N ARG A 596 20.91 -1.44 -33.46
CA ARG A 596 21.21 -2.38 -34.55
C ARG A 596 22.07 -1.76 -35.64
N TRP A 597 21.89 -0.47 -35.92
CA TRP A 597 22.67 0.26 -36.92
C TRP A 597 24.10 0.53 -36.43
N VAL A 598 24.27 0.98 -35.17
CA VAL A 598 25.56 1.13 -34.50
C VAL A 598 26.20 -0.24 -34.29
N GLY A 599 25.46 -1.25 -33.86
CA GLY A 599 25.94 -2.62 -33.72
C GLY A 599 26.36 -3.25 -35.05
N ALA A 600 25.67 -2.94 -36.16
CA ALA A 600 26.09 -3.35 -37.50
C ALA A 600 27.32 -2.58 -37.99
N LYS A 601 27.45 -1.29 -37.64
CA LYS A 601 28.64 -0.47 -37.93
C LYS A 601 29.86 -0.88 -37.10
N VAL A 602 29.66 -1.24 -35.84
CA VAL A 602 30.69 -1.75 -34.92
C VAL A 602 31.06 -3.20 -35.28
N ALA A 603 30.11 -4.05 -35.68
CA ALA A 603 30.41 -5.37 -36.23
C ALA A 603 31.11 -5.28 -37.60
N ALA A 604 30.83 -4.24 -38.40
CA ALA A 604 31.59 -3.95 -39.61
C ALA A 604 33.00 -3.39 -39.31
N ALA A 605 33.17 -2.64 -38.22
CA ALA A 605 34.47 -2.13 -37.74
C ALA A 605 35.32 -3.21 -37.03
N ILE A 606 34.68 -4.24 -36.44
CA ILE A 606 35.34 -5.38 -35.78
C ILE A 606 35.62 -6.53 -36.77
N ARG A 607 35.20 -6.41 -38.04
CA ARG A 607 35.70 -7.25 -39.15
C ARG A 607 37.12 -6.83 -39.59
N LEU A 608 38.04 -6.75 -38.63
CA LEU A 608 39.50 -6.79 -38.82
C LEU A 608 40.01 -8.22 -39.13
N ARG A 609 39.14 -9.10 -39.65
CA ARG A 609 39.47 -10.46 -40.10
C ARG A 609 39.69 -10.56 -41.62
N ALA A 610 39.54 -9.47 -42.37
CA ALA A 610 39.86 -9.45 -43.80
C ALA A 610 41.37 -9.32 -44.07
N TRP A 611 42.22 -9.19 -43.04
CA TRP A 611 43.66 -8.97 -43.22
C TRP A 611 44.52 -10.23 -43.12
N TRP A 612 44.06 -11.30 -42.45
CA TRP A 612 44.80 -12.57 -42.32
C TRP A 612 43.89 -13.75 -42.70
N GLY A 613 44.14 -14.36 -43.86
CA GLY A 613 43.34 -15.43 -44.44
C GLY A 613 43.45 -16.77 -43.70
N GLY A 614 42.37 -17.19 -43.06
CA GLY A 614 42.18 -18.53 -42.50
C GLY A 614 40.77 -19.06 -42.81
N PRO A 615 40.56 -20.39 -42.84
CA PRO A 615 39.37 -21.01 -43.45
C PRO A 615 38.11 -20.85 -42.59
N ASP A 616 36.97 -20.70 -43.26
CA ASP A 616 35.65 -20.55 -42.65
C ASP A 616 35.16 -21.85 -42.00
N ILE A 617 34.94 -21.81 -40.67
CA ILE A 617 34.21 -22.87 -39.96
C ILE A 617 32.71 -22.59 -40.12
N ILE A 618 32.05 -23.40 -40.95
CA ILE A 618 30.60 -23.40 -41.11
C ILE A 618 29.99 -24.17 -39.94
N LEU A 619 29.26 -23.47 -39.05
CA LEU A 619 28.43 -24.13 -38.04
C LEU A 619 27.11 -24.61 -38.68
N PRO A 620 26.70 -25.88 -38.51
CA PRO A 620 25.47 -26.39 -39.11
C PRO A 620 24.22 -25.74 -38.49
N GLY A 621 23.34 -25.25 -39.36
CA GLY A 621 22.05 -24.68 -38.97
C GLY A 621 21.10 -25.75 -38.42
N HIS A 622 20.74 -25.65 -37.14
CA HIS A 622 19.54 -26.31 -36.61
C HIS A 622 18.33 -25.39 -36.80
N HIS A 623 17.70 -25.47 -37.97
CA HIS A 623 16.32 -25.03 -38.16
C HIS A 623 15.40 -26.24 -37.99
N ARG A 624 14.97 -26.53 -36.76
CA ARG A 624 13.68 -27.18 -36.55
C ARG A 624 12.64 -26.07 -36.36
N PRO A 625 11.52 -26.07 -37.12
CA PRO A 625 10.43 -25.16 -36.85
C PRO A 625 9.87 -25.47 -35.46
N ILE A 626 10.06 -24.54 -34.53
CA ILE A 626 9.39 -24.58 -33.23
C ILE A 626 7.90 -24.43 -33.52
N ALA A 627 7.11 -25.45 -33.18
CA ALA A 627 5.66 -25.37 -33.26
C ALA A 627 5.18 -24.06 -32.58
N PRO A 628 4.20 -23.34 -33.16
CA PRO A 628 3.68 -22.15 -32.53
C PRO A 628 3.28 -22.51 -31.09
N PRO A 629 3.68 -21.73 -30.08
CA PRO A 629 3.26 -22.01 -28.72
C PRO A 629 1.72 -22.10 -28.71
N PRO A 630 1.13 -23.04 -27.95
CA PRO A 630 -0.31 -23.19 -27.89
C PRO A 630 -0.94 -21.82 -27.63
N ALA A 631 -1.99 -21.50 -28.36
CA ALA A 631 -2.68 -20.22 -28.27
C ALA A 631 -3.09 -19.98 -26.81
N VAL A 632 -2.28 -19.20 -26.09
CA VAL A 632 -2.61 -18.75 -24.74
C VAL A 632 -3.83 -17.87 -24.93
N GLN A 633 -4.98 -18.28 -24.38
CA GLN A 633 -6.14 -17.40 -24.27
C GLN A 633 -5.67 -16.12 -23.58
N VAL A 634 -5.58 -15.04 -24.35
CA VAL A 634 -5.18 -13.74 -23.83
C VAL A 634 -6.38 -13.24 -23.03
N HIS A 635 -6.41 -13.56 -21.74
CA HIS A 635 -7.34 -12.93 -20.81
C HIS A 635 -7.09 -11.42 -20.87
N SER A 636 -8.06 -10.68 -21.37
CA SER A 636 -8.04 -9.21 -21.29
C SER A 636 -8.11 -8.84 -19.82
N LEU A 637 -7.04 -8.20 -19.32
CA LEU A 637 -7.01 -7.67 -17.96
C LEU A 637 -8.20 -6.74 -17.74
N PRO A 638 -8.88 -6.78 -16.57
CA PRO A 638 -10.01 -5.91 -16.27
C PRO A 638 -9.63 -4.44 -16.44
N GLU A 639 -10.47 -3.68 -17.13
CA GLU A 639 -10.31 -2.22 -17.24
C GLU A 639 -10.91 -1.55 -16.00
N ALA A 640 -10.16 -0.60 -15.44
CA ALA A 640 -10.62 0.17 -14.30
C ALA A 640 -11.73 1.13 -14.73
N ASP A 641 -12.90 1.00 -14.11
CA ASP A 641 -14.09 1.81 -14.39
C ASP A 641 -13.79 3.32 -14.23
N PRO A 642 -13.88 4.12 -15.31
CA PRO A 642 -13.59 5.54 -15.26
C PRO A 642 -14.43 6.32 -14.26
N SER A 643 -15.66 5.87 -13.98
CA SER A 643 -16.58 6.51 -13.03
C SER A 643 -16.12 6.40 -11.56
N LYS A 644 -15.21 5.45 -11.27
CA LYS A 644 -14.75 5.12 -9.90
C LYS A 644 -13.38 5.73 -9.56
N ARG A 645 -12.79 6.52 -10.48
CA ARG A 645 -11.43 7.09 -10.38
C ARG A 645 -11.21 8.07 -9.21
N GLY A 646 -12.26 8.66 -8.66
CA GLY A 646 -12.15 9.65 -7.58
C GLY A 646 -11.83 9.08 -6.19
N ARG A 647 -11.84 7.75 -6.01
CA ARG A 647 -11.78 7.13 -4.67
C ARG A 647 -10.36 6.81 -4.19
N ASN A 648 -9.37 6.78 -5.08
CA ASN A 648 -7.99 6.34 -4.80
C ASN A 648 -7.88 4.92 -4.16
N ALA A 649 -8.98 4.16 -4.16
CA ALA A 649 -9.15 2.92 -3.42
C ALA A 649 -10.25 2.06 -4.05
N GLU A 650 -10.14 0.75 -3.92
CA GLU A 650 -11.13 -0.23 -4.37
C GLU A 650 -11.33 -1.34 -3.33
N PHE A 651 -12.51 -1.97 -3.35
CA PHE A 651 -12.84 -3.13 -2.53
C PHE A 651 -12.02 -4.36 -2.94
N PHE A 652 -11.30 -4.93 -1.98
CA PHE A 652 -10.54 -6.18 -2.14
C PHE A 652 -11.14 -7.26 -1.25
N LEU A 653 -11.38 -8.43 -1.82
CA LEU A 653 -12.05 -9.56 -1.16
C LEU A 653 -11.05 -10.66 -0.84
N PHE A 654 -11.13 -11.19 0.38
CA PHE A 654 -10.60 -12.50 0.74
C PHE A 654 -11.77 -13.41 1.12
N SER A 655 -11.84 -14.59 0.50
CA SER A 655 -12.89 -15.58 0.76
C SER A 655 -12.37 -17.00 0.59
N LYS A 656 -13.21 -18.00 0.87
CA LYS A 656 -12.86 -19.42 0.72
C LYS A 656 -12.39 -19.78 -0.69
N HIS A 657 -13.14 -19.35 -1.70
CA HIS A 657 -12.87 -19.74 -3.09
C HIS A 657 -11.99 -18.75 -3.86
N PHE A 658 -12.15 -17.44 -3.60
CA PHE A 658 -11.51 -16.40 -4.39
C PHE A 658 -10.89 -15.27 -3.56
N VAL A 659 -9.80 -14.72 -4.08
CA VAL A 659 -9.12 -13.51 -3.59
C VAL A 659 -8.94 -12.52 -4.74
N GLY A 660 -9.34 -11.26 -4.54
CA GLY A 660 -9.16 -10.22 -5.57
C GLY A 660 -10.15 -9.07 -5.52
N SER A 661 -10.20 -8.31 -6.61
CA SER A 661 -11.03 -7.10 -6.77
C SER A 661 -11.55 -7.02 -8.20
N THR A 662 -12.40 -6.02 -8.50
CA THR A 662 -12.95 -5.85 -9.85
C THR A 662 -11.85 -5.42 -10.83
N SER A 663 -10.87 -4.60 -10.41
CA SER A 663 -9.76 -4.17 -11.27
C SER A 663 -8.63 -5.18 -11.41
N THR A 664 -8.40 -6.04 -10.41
CA THR A 664 -7.37 -7.10 -10.51
C THR A 664 -7.92 -8.41 -11.08
N GLY A 665 -9.24 -8.56 -11.11
CA GLY A 665 -9.90 -9.85 -11.22
C GLY A 665 -9.71 -10.68 -9.95
N TYR A 666 -10.17 -11.92 -10.00
CA TYR A 666 -10.27 -12.83 -8.86
C TYR A 666 -9.45 -14.10 -9.14
N ALA A 667 -8.44 -14.35 -8.32
CA ALA A 667 -7.67 -15.59 -8.35
C ALA A 667 -8.26 -16.59 -7.34
N SER A 668 -8.10 -17.89 -7.59
CA SER A 668 -8.51 -18.89 -6.59
C SER A 668 -7.66 -18.75 -5.32
N SER A 669 -8.28 -18.95 -4.15
CA SER A 669 -7.57 -18.84 -2.86
C SER A 669 -6.39 -19.82 -2.77
N THR A 670 -6.53 -21.00 -3.37
CA THR A 670 -5.44 -22.00 -3.54
C THR A 670 -4.25 -21.46 -4.33
N ALA A 671 -4.50 -20.84 -5.48
CA ALA A 671 -3.44 -20.31 -6.34
C ALA A 671 -2.78 -19.09 -5.70
N MET A 672 -3.57 -18.28 -4.99
CA MET A 672 -3.07 -17.13 -4.25
C MET A 672 -2.20 -17.55 -3.06
N ALA A 673 -2.61 -18.56 -2.27
CA ALA A 673 -1.81 -19.12 -1.19
C ALA A 673 -0.52 -19.80 -1.71
N LYS A 674 -0.56 -20.43 -2.89
CA LYS A 674 0.64 -20.95 -3.54
C LYS A 674 1.60 -19.84 -4.01
N ALA A 675 1.06 -18.71 -4.48
CA ALA A 675 1.84 -17.56 -4.91
C ALA A 675 2.42 -16.76 -3.73
N GLU A 676 1.67 -16.69 -2.63
CA GLU A 676 2.05 -16.04 -1.37
C GLU A 676 1.86 -17.04 -0.22
N GLY A 677 2.92 -17.80 0.09
CA GLY A 677 2.88 -18.86 1.10
C GLY A 677 2.56 -18.42 2.53
N GLN A 678 2.36 -17.11 2.77
CA GLN A 678 1.94 -16.55 4.06
C GLN A 678 0.45 -16.22 4.11
N LEU A 679 -0.31 -16.42 3.02
CA LEU A 679 -1.72 -16.05 2.95
C LEU A 679 -2.61 -17.16 3.53
N ASP A 680 -2.91 -17.05 4.81
CA ASP A 680 -3.86 -17.86 5.56
C ASP A 680 -5.02 -17.01 6.12
N LEU A 681 -5.93 -17.61 6.89
CA LEU A 681 -7.04 -16.90 7.53
C LEU A 681 -6.54 -15.77 8.44
N ALA A 682 -5.49 -16.01 9.22
CA ALA A 682 -4.91 -15.02 10.12
C ALA A 682 -4.31 -13.83 9.35
N ALA A 683 -3.61 -14.08 8.24
CA ALA A 683 -3.09 -13.03 7.37
C ALA A 683 -4.22 -12.22 6.73
N ALA A 684 -5.30 -12.86 6.25
CA ALA A 684 -6.44 -12.15 5.69
C ALA A 684 -7.10 -11.22 6.73
N ALA A 685 -7.32 -11.71 7.96
CA ALA A 685 -7.85 -10.92 9.06
C ALA A 685 -6.91 -9.77 9.46
N ALA A 686 -5.59 -10.02 9.52
CA ALA A 686 -4.60 -8.99 9.83
C ALA A 686 -4.47 -7.93 8.72
N ILE A 687 -4.54 -8.31 7.45
CA ILE A 687 -4.55 -7.36 6.33
C ILE A 687 -5.81 -6.48 6.40
N SER A 688 -6.96 -7.08 6.71
CA SER A 688 -8.22 -6.37 6.92
C SER A 688 -8.18 -5.43 8.13
N GLY A 689 -7.35 -5.69 9.14
CA GLY A 689 -7.15 -4.85 10.32
C GLY A 689 -5.94 -3.91 10.30
N ALA A 690 -5.28 -3.77 9.15
CA ALA A 690 -4.06 -2.98 8.98
C ALA A 690 -4.32 -1.46 8.95
N ALA A 691 -4.91 -0.92 10.04
CA ALA A 691 -5.41 0.45 10.13
C ALA A 691 -4.32 1.53 10.00
N ILE A 692 -3.08 1.22 10.39
CA ILE A 692 -1.94 2.13 10.22
C ILE A 692 -1.20 1.77 8.93
N SER A 693 -1.29 2.64 7.93
CA SER A 693 -0.61 2.47 6.64
C SER A 693 -0.19 3.82 6.06
N SER A 694 0.85 3.81 5.23
CA SER A 694 1.32 4.95 4.42
C SER A 694 0.29 5.45 3.39
N SER A 695 -0.64 4.56 3.01
CA SER A 695 -1.82 4.87 2.20
C SER A 695 -3.05 4.29 2.89
N MET A 696 -4.05 5.13 3.14
CA MET A 696 -5.28 4.78 3.87
C MET A 696 -6.50 4.87 2.95
N GLY A 697 -6.39 4.29 1.75
CA GLY A 697 -7.44 4.28 0.74
C GLY A 697 -7.88 5.68 0.33
N ARG A 698 -9.08 6.07 0.78
CA ARG A 698 -9.75 7.33 0.40
C ARG A 698 -9.08 8.56 0.99
N THR A 699 -8.45 8.44 2.15
CA THR A 699 -7.77 9.54 2.82
C THR A 699 -6.32 9.64 2.35
N SER A 700 -5.96 10.80 1.80
CA SER A 700 -4.56 11.10 1.46
C SER A 700 -3.88 11.73 2.67
N LEU A 701 -2.86 11.06 3.20
CA LEU A 701 -1.98 11.60 4.24
C LEU A 701 -1.04 12.71 3.73
N GLY A 702 -1.20 13.15 2.47
CA GLY A 702 -0.35 14.18 1.86
C GLY A 702 1.13 13.83 1.96
N LEU A 703 1.92 14.73 2.54
CA LEU A 703 3.37 14.54 2.72
C LEU A 703 3.74 13.59 3.90
N LEU A 704 2.80 13.14 4.72
CA LEU A 704 3.07 12.16 5.79
C LEU A 704 3.12 10.70 5.30
N GLY A 705 2.45 10.39 4.19
CA GLY A 705 2.49 9.06 3.58
C GLY A 705 3.92 8.55 3.33
N PRO A 706 4.81 9.34 2.68
CA PRO A 706 6.22 9.00 2.55
C PRO A 706 6.91 8.74 3.89
N THR A 707 6.64 9.57 4.90
CA THR A 707 7.26 9.44 6.23
C THR A 707 6.88 8.13 6.92
N LEU A 708 5.61 7.73 6.91
CA LEU A 708 5.17 6.45 7.47
C LEU A 708 5.77 5.25 6.72
N ALA A 709 5.83 5.33 5.39
CA ALA A 709 6.45 4.28 4.56
C ALA A 709 7.93 4.11 4.91
N LEU A 710 8.69 5.21 4.94
CA LEU A 710 10.14 5.22 5.16
C LEU A 710 10.53 4.92 6.62
N LEU A 711 9.73 5.37 7.59
CA LEU A 711 9.88 4.97 9.01
C LEU A 711 9.30 3.57 9.27
N ASN A 712 8.82 2.86 8.25
CA ASN A 712 8.29 1.51 8.36
C ASN A 712 7.16 1.37 9.41
N LEU A 713 6.45 2.46 9.68
CA LEU A 713 5.28 2.51 10.56
C LEU A 713 4.05 2.18 9.73
N ARG A 714 3.99 0.93 9.25
CA ARG A 714 2.93 0.42 8.35
C ARG A 714 2.59 -1.04 8.64
N LEU A 715 1.31 -1.34 8.53
CA LEU A 715 0.74 -2.69 8.64
C LEU A 715 0.20 -3.21 7.30
N GLY A 716 0.15 -2.36 6.26
CA GLY A 716 -0.29 -2.77 4.92
C GLY A 716 0.63 -3.84 4.32
N PHE A 717 0.09 -4.58 3.34
CA PHE A 717 0.73 -5.79 2.83
C PHE A 717 0.77 -5.78 1.29
N TRP A 718 1.94 -6.11 0.73
CA TRP A 718 2.12 -6.27 -0.70
C TRP A 718 1.77 -7.70 -1.14
N LEU A 719 0.66 -7.87 -1.86
CA LEU A 719 0.25 -9.16 -2.41
C LEU A 719 0.65 -9.30 -3.88
N PRO A 720 0.99 -10.50 -4.36
CA PRO A 720 0.99 -10.80 -5.78
C PRO A 720 -0.32 -10.37 -6.44
N ASN A 721 -0.24 -9.76 -7.62
CA ASN A 721 -1.45 -9.34 -8.33
C ASN A 721 -2.25 -10.58 -8.78
N PRO A 722 -3.55 -10.70 -8.45
CA PRO A 722 -4.41 -11.79 -8.90
C PRO A 722 -4.35 -12.03 -10.42
N SER A 723 -4.26 -10.96 -11.21
CA SER A 723 -4.13 -11.07 -12.67
C SER A 723 -2.81 -11.69 -13.15
N GLY A 724 -1.74 -11.55 -12.36
CA GLY A 724 -0.44 -12.17 -12.65
C GLY A 724 -0.45 -13.68 -12.49
N ILE A 725 -1.38 -14.21 -11.68
CA ILE A 725 -1.60 -15.66 -11.49
C ILE A 725 -2.26 -16.26 -12.75
N ALA A 726 -3.15 -15.50 -13.41
CA ALA A 726 -3.80 -15.89 -14.67
C ALA A 726 -2.82 -16.06 -15.84
N LEU A 727 -1.77 -15.22 -15.88
CA LEU A 727 -0.91 -15.05 -17.05
C LEU A 727 0.32 -15.98 -17.10
N GLY A 728 0.42 -16.97 -16.20
CA GLY A 728 1.49 -17.97 -16.24
C GLY A 728 2.90 -17.34 -16.27
N LYS A 729 3.38 -16.83 -15.13
CA LYS A 729 4.74 -16.30 -14.92
C LYS A 729 5.21 -15.12 -15.79
N ARG A 730 4.46 -14.65 -16.79
CA ARG A 730 4.83 -13.46 -17.58
C ARG A 730 3.87 -12.30 -17.30
N PRO A 731 4.18 -11.43 -16.32
CA PRO A 731 3.47 -10.16 -16.23
C PRO A 731 3.65 -9.43 -17.57
N PRO A 732 2.61 -8.79 -18.12
CA PRO A 732 2.72 -8.08 -19.38
C PRO A 732 3.51 -6.80 -19.10
N ARG A 733 4.84 -6.90 -19.27
CA ARG A 733 5.87 -5.86 -19.01
C ARG A 733 6.14 -5.64 -17.52
N ARG A 734 7.39 -5.90 -17.10
CA ARG A 734 7.86 -5.48 -15.77
C ARG A 734 7.83 -3.96 -15.66
N SER A 735 7.18 -3.46 -14.62
CA SER A 735 7.11 -2.03 -14.34
C SER A 735 8.39 -1.55 -13.66
N TRP A 736 8.61 -0.23 -13.58
CA TRP A 736 9.80 0.33 -12.94
C TRP A 736 9.88 -0.04 -11.45
N GLU A 737 8.73 -0.27 -10.78
CA GLU A 737 8.69 -0.69 -9.37
C GLU A 737 9.33 -2.08 -9.17
N ASP A 738 9.24 -2.95 -10.18
CA ASP A 738 9.85 -4.28 -10.17
C ASP A 738 11.38 -4.21 -10.36
N ILE A 739 11.87 -3.11 -10.93
CA ILE A 739 13.31 -2.84 -11.08
C ILE A 739 13.84 -2.43 -9.71
N LEU A 740 14.86 -3.14 -9.22
CA LEU A 740 15.45 -2.92 -7.89
C LEU A 740 14.47 -3.07 -6.71
N ARG A 741 13.26 -3.63 -6.93
CA ARG A 741 12.19 -3.80 -5.92
C ARG A 741 11.84 -2.49 -5.19
N LEU A 742 11.75 -1.40 -5.95
CA LEU A 742 11.47 -0.07 -5.42
C LEU A 742 10.00 0.12 -5.01
N TYR A 743 9.32 -0.93 -4.54
CA TYR A 743 7.96 -0.85 -4.02
C TYR A 743 7.86 0.09 -2.81
N LEU A 744 8.91 0.19 -1.99
CA LEU A 744 8.97 1.17 -0.91
C LEU A 744 8.89 2.62 -1.45
N LEU A 745 9.53 2.91 -2.59
CA LEU A 745 9.42 4.22 -3.23
C LEU A 745 8.07 4.41 -3.90
N ALA A 746 7.54 3.37 -4.55
CA ALA A 746 6.20 3.42 -5.14
C ALA A 746 5.15 3.73 -4.06
N GLU A 747 5.29 3.13 -2.89
CA GLU A 747 4.51 3.43 -1.70
C GLU A 747 4.72 4.86 -1.21
N ALA A 748 5.97 5.26 -0.97
CA ALA A 748 6.30 6.57 -0.43
C ALA A 748 5.85 7.72 -1.36
N THR A 749 5.90 7.50 -2.68
CA THR A 749 5.44 8.47 -3.69
C THR A 749 3.95 8.36 -4.02
N GLY A 750 3.23 7.40 -3.41
CA GLY A 750 1.81 7.15 -3.67
C GLY A 750 1.52 6.65 -5.09
N GLN A 751 2.50 6.12 -5.80
CA GLN A 751 2.35 5.58 -7.16
C GLN A 751 1.86 4.12 -7.12
N LEU A 752 0.68 3.92 -6.51
CA LEU A 752 0.04 2.61 -6.37
C LEU A 752 -0.91 2.34 -7.53
N ARG A 753 -0.74 1.19 -8.18
CA ARG A 753 -1.43 0.80 -9.43
C ARG A 753 -2.07 -0.57 -9.28
N SER A 754 -3.14 -0.82 -10.04
CA SER A 754 -3.82 -2.13 -10.08
C SER A 754 -3.21 -3.10 -11.10
N ASP A 755 -2.34 -2.62 -11.99
CA ASP A 755 -1.69 -3.40 -13.05
C ASP A 755 -0.20 -3.71 -12.76
N SER A 756 0.29 -3.35 -11.58
CA SER A 756 1.63 -3.73 -11.11
C SER A 756 1.69 -5.23 -10.76
N SER A 757 2.90 -5.81 -10.77
CA SER A 757 3.09 -7.24 -10.46
C SER A 757 2.68 -7.60 -9.02
N ARG A 758 2.76 -6.62 -8.11
CA ARG A 758 2.28 -6.67 -6.73
C ARG A 758 1.35 -5.50 -6.46
N VAL A 759 0.33 -5.73 -5.64
CA VAL A 759 -0.67 -4.75 -5.25
C VAL A 759 -0.61 -4.51 -3.75
N TYR A 760 -0.88 -3.27 -3.32
CA TYR A 760 -0.78 -2.88 -1.91
C TYR A 760 -2.15 -2.83 -1.24
N ILE A 761 -2.38 -3.75 -0.29
CA ILE A 761 -3.65 -3.94 0.42
C ILE A 761 -3.53 -3.45 1.87
N THR A 762 -4.58 -2.80 2.35
CA THR A 762 -4.69 -2.23 3.70
C THR A 762 -6.05 -2.51 4.32
N ASP A 763 -6.31 -1.99 5.53
CA ASP A 763 -7.57 -2.15 6.27
C ASP A 763 -8.81 -1.91 5.38
N GLY A 764 -9.82 -2.78 5.49
CA GLY A 764 -11.08 -2.65 4.77
C GLY A 764 -11.85 -1.37 5.11
N GLY A 765 -11.67 -0.85 6.32
CA GLY A 765 -12.28 0.38 6.81
C GLY A 765 -11.82 1.65 6.10
N HIS A 766 -10.72 1.59 5.34
CA HIS A 766 -10.32 2.70 4.47
C HIS A 766 -11.31 2.97 3.32
N ILE A 767 -12.18 2.00 2.97
CA ILE A 767 -13.24 2.17 1.97
C ILE A 767 -14.65 1.89 2.52
N ASP A 768 -14.86 0.77 3.21
CA ASP A 768 -16.14 0.38 3.82
C ASP A 768 -15.88 -0.21 5.20
N ASN A 769 -16.03 0.62 6.23
CA ASN A 769 -15.77 0.24 7.62
C ASN A 769 -16.87 -0.64 8.21
N ILE A 770 -18.07 -0.64 7.65
CA ILE A 770 -19.19 -1.43 8.19
C ILE A 770 -19.37 -2.78 7.48
N GLY A 771 -18.69 -3.01 6.35
CA GLY A 771 -18.73 -4.27 5.60
C GLY A 771 -20.03 -4.50 4.83
N LEU A 772 -20.85 -3.48 4.66
CA LEU A 772 -22.18 -3.57 4.04
C LEU A 772 -22.11 -3.72 2.51
N TYR A 773 -21.10 -3.11 1.86
CA TYR A 773 -21.03 -3.06 0.39
C TYR A 773 -20.98 -4.46 -0.25
N GLN A 774 -20.21 -5.39 0.30
CA GLN A 774 -20.10 -6.74 -0.25
C GLN A 774 -21.40 -7.55 -0.17
N LEU A 775 -22.24 -7.30 0.85
CA LEU A 775 -23.55 -7.94 0.98
C LEU A 775 -24.52 -7.39 -0.06
N LEU A 776 -24.50 -6.07 -0.28
CA LEU A 776 -25.30 -5.42 -1.34
C LEU A 776 -24.86 -5.89 -2.73
N LYS A 777 -23.56 -6.06 -2.97
CA LYS A 777 -23.01 -6.57 -4.24
C LYS A 777 -23.51 -7.99 -4.54
N ARG A 778 -23.82 -8.78 -3.51
CA ARG A 778 -24.39 -10.14 -3.60
C ARG A 778 -25.91 -10.19 -3.56
N ARG A 779 -26.55 -9.01 -3.54
CA ARG A 779 -28.01 -8.83 -3.50
C ARG A 779 -28.68 -9.48 -2.28
N CYS A 780 -28.02 -9.47 -1.12
CA CYS A 780 -28.63 -9.96 0.12
C CYS A 780 -29.92 -9.20 0.44
N LYS A 781 -31.02 -9.92 0.66
CA LYS A 781 -32.33 -9.32 0.93
C LYS A 781 -32.57 -9.06 2.40
N LEU A 782 -31.93 -9.83 3.27
CA LEU A 782 -31.95 -9.62 4.72
C LEU A 782 -30.54 -9.27 5.15
N ILE A 783 -30.36 -8.09 5.72
CA ILE A 783 -29.05 -7.64 6.18
C ILE A 783 -29.14 -7.12 7.61
N ILE A 784 -28.25 -7.61 8.47
CA ILE A 784 -27.98 -7.01 9.78
C ILE A 784 -26.57 -6.41 9.75
N VAL A 785 -26.44 -5.13 10.09
CA VAL A 785 -25.15 -4.45 10.27
C VAL A 785 -24.94 -4.19 11.76
N VAL A 786 -23.79 -4.58 12.27
CA VAL A 786 -23.32 -4.23 13.61
C VAL A 786 -22.23 -3.17 13.46
N ASP A 787 -22.55 -1.92 13.81
CA ASP A 787 -21.67 -0.76 13.70
C ASP A 787 -21.09 -0.35 15.06
N ALA A 788 -19.82 -0.67 15.25
CA ALA A 788 -18.98 -0.31 16.39
C ALA A 788 -17.93 0.76 16.05
N GLU A 789 -18.14 1.57 15.00
CA GLU A 789 -17.24 2.67 14.64
C GLU A 789 -17.21 3.76 15.73
N ALA A 790 -16.04 4.38 15.91
CA ALA A 790 -15.89 5.52 16.80
C ALA A 790 -16.50 6.76 16.14
N ASP A 791 -17.71 7.12 16.55
CA ASP A 791 -18.49 8.20 15.97
C ASP A 791 -19.18 8.99 17.08
N ALA A 792 -18.39 9.73 17.87
CA ALA A 792 -18.90 10.52 19.00
C ALA A 792 -19.95 11.56 18.58
N GLY A 793 -19.91 12.02 17.32
CA GLY A 793 -20.92 12.93 16.78
C GLY A 793 -22.19 12.23 16.27
N MET A 794 -22.21 10.89 16.24
CA MET A 794 -23.29 10.08 15.68
C MET A 794 -23.68 10.54 14.27
N ASN A 795 -22.68 10.76 13.41
CA ASN A 795 -22.84 11.25 12.04
C ASN A 795 -23.16 10.14 11.03
N PHE A 796 -22.94 8.86 11.38
CA PHE A 796 -23.13 7.71 10.50
C PHE A 796 -22.30 7.82 9.20
N GLY A 797 -21.07 8.30 9.33
CA GLY A 797 -20.16 8.58 8.21
C GLY A 797 -19.94 7.36 7.30
N ALA A 798 -19.58 6.20 7.87
CA ALA A 798 -19.37 4.99 7.08
C ALA A 798 -20.65 4.51 6.37
N PHE A 799 -21.82 4.62 7.01
CA PHE A 799 -23.09 4.27 6.39
C PHE A 799 -23.42 5.16 5.19
N THR A 800 -23.30 6.48 5.35
CA THR A 800 -23.56 7.44 4.26
C THR A 800 -22.59 7.26 3.09
N ASP A 801 -21.34 6.90 3.36
CA ASP A 801 -20.37 6.53 2.33
C ASP A 801 -20.78 5.29 1.55
N VAL A 802 -21.17 4.21 2.23
CA VAL A 802 -21.65 2.98 1.57
C VAL A 802 -22.94 3.22 0.81
N GLN A 803 -23.88 4.02 1.34
CA GLN A 803 -25.12 4.38 0.65
C GLN A 803 -24.82 5.09 -0.69
N ARG A 804 -23.83 5.98 -0.72
CA ARG A 804 -23.34 6.62 -1.95
C ARG A 804 -22.70 5.62 -2.90
N PHE A 805 -21.84 4.72 -2.41
CA PHE A 805 -21.19 3.71 -3.25
C PHE A 805 -22.17 2.71 -3.83
N ALA A 806 -23.13 2.23 -3.04
CA ALA A 806 -24.18 1.31 -3.46
C ALA A 806 -25.02 1.93 -4.59
N ARG A 807 -25.35 3.22 -4.48
CA ARG A 807 -26.11 3.94 -5.52
C ARG A 807 -25.32 4.09 -6.82
N ILE A 808 -24.04 4.47 -6.75
CA ILE A 808 -23.21 4.74 -7.93
C ILE A 808 -22.76 3.45 -8.61
N ASP A 809 -22.36 2.44 -7.83
CA ASP A 809 -21.70 1.25 -8.35
C ASP A 809 -22.65 0.10 -8.67
N LEU A 810 -23.74 -0.02 -7.89
CA LEU A 810 -24.62 -1.19 -7.90
C LEU A 810 -26.07 -0.85 -8.28
N GLY A 811 -26.41 0.44 -8.44
CA GLY A 811 -27.78 0.89 -8.67
C GLY A 811 -28.70 0.68 -7.46
N VAL A 812 -28.16 0.45 -6.26
CA VAL A 812 -28.93 0.10 -5.06
C VAL A 812 -29.29 1.36 -4.26
N ARG A 813 -30.56 1.47 -3.87
CA ARG A 813 -31.05 2.55 -2.99
C ARG A 813 -31.37 1.99 -1.61
N ILE A 814 -30.89 2.67 -0.58
CA ILE A 814 -31.16 2.30 0.82
C ILE A 814 -31.89 3.47 1.47
N SER A 815 -33.00 3.18 2.13
CA SER A 815 -33.77 4.12 2.94
C SER A 815 -33.76 3.65 4.39
N LEU A 816 -33.09 4.39 5.26
CA LEU A 816 -32.91 4.08 6.68
C LEU A 816 -32.98 5.39 7.47
N ASP A 817 -33.91 5.49 8.41
CA ASP A 817 -33.96 6.64 9.32
C ASP A 817 -33.18 6.35 10.61
N TRP A 818 -31.95 6.88 10.66
CA TRP A 818 -31.03 6.73 11.79
C TRP A 818 -31.11 7.88 12.80
N ARG A 819 -31.87 8.96 12.51
CA ARG A 819 -31.94 10.16 13.37
C ARG A 819 -32.41 9.85 14.79
N PRO A 820 -33.41 8.98 15.02
CA PRO A 820 -33.84 8.64 16.38
C PRO A 820 -32.73 8.02 17.25
N VAL A 821 -31.85 7.22 16.65
CA VAL A 821 -30.69 6.62 17.34
C VAL A 821 -29.67 7.70 17.72
N ARG A 822 -29.39 8.63 16.80
CA ARG A 822 -28.52 9.77 17.06
C ARG A 822 -29.04 10.63 18.21
N ASP A 823 -30.31 11.02 18.13
CA ASP A 823 -30.87 11.99 19.08
C ASP A 823 -30.93 11.40 20.50
N ALA A 824 -31.22 10.10 20.64
CA ALA A 824 -31.20 9.42 21.93
C ALA A 824 -29.79 9.30 22.50
N ALA A 825 -28.80 8.89 21.69
CA ALA A 825 -27.42 8.78 22.14
C ALA A 825 -26.83 10.14 22.56
N LEU A 826 -27.07 11.20 21.79
CA LEU A 826 -26.60 12.55 22.13
C LEU A 826 -27.32 13.13 23.36
N ALA A 827 -28.60 12.82 23.55
CA ALA A 827 -29.33 13.22 24.76
C ALA A 827 -28.79 12.53 26.02
N ARG A 828 -28.41 11.25 25.92
CA ARG A 828 -27.74 10.52 27.01
C ARG A 828 -26.36 11.10 27.31
N ASP A 829 -25.56 11.34 26.26
CA ASP A 829 -24.20 11.90 26.40
C ASP A 829 -24.21 13.27 27.08
N ALA A 830 -25.19 14.12 26.74
CA ALA A 830 -25.36 15.43 27.35
C ALA A 830 -25.67 15.38 28.86
N ASN A 831 -26.33 14.32 29.34
CA ASN A 831 -26.63 14.16 30.77
C ASN A 831 -26.73 12.68 31.20
N ARG A 832 -25.58 12.10 31.55
CA ARG A 832 -25.44 10.69 31.95
C ARG A 832 -25.97 10.36 33.34
N THR A 833 -26.22 11.36 34.19
CA THR A 833 -26.79 11.14 35.54
C THR A 833 -28.31 11.14 35.53
N LYS A 834 -28.93 11.58 34.43
CA LYS A 834 -30.38 11.54 34.26
C LYS A 834 -30.85 10.09 34.22
N ILE A 835 -31.69 9.73 35.19
CA ILE A 835 -32.39 8.45 35.22
C ILE A 835 -33.48 8.50 34.16
N VAL A 836 -33.41 7.59 33.19
CA VAL A 836 -34.44 7.42 32.18
C VAL A 836 -35.46 6.40 32.72
N PRO A 837 -36.76 6.70 32.72
CA PRO A 837 -37.77 5.75 33.18
C PRO A 837 -37.75 4.46 32.32
N PRO A 838 -37.93 3.27 32.92
CA PRO A 838 -37.89 1.99 32.18
C PRO A 838 -38.88 1.90 31.00
N GLU A 839 -39.98 2.63 31.08
CA GLU A 839 -41.04 2.72 30.04
C GLU A 839 -40.64 3.62 28.85
N SER A 840 -39.46 4.25 28.87
CA SER A 840 -39.08 5.23 27.85
C SER A 840 -38.75 4.59 26.50
N ASP A 841 -39.31 5.13 25.42
CA ASP A 841 -38.94 4.80 24.04
C ASP A 841 -37.46 5.02 23.72
N LEU A 842 -36.73 5.79 24.54
CA LEU A 842 -35.29 6.02 24.37
C LEU A 842 -34.49 4.71 24.46
N HIS A 843 -34.92 3.77 25.31
CA HIS A 843 -34.31 2.45 25.47
C HIS A 843 -34.37 1.58 24.22
N LEU A 844 -35.24 1.93 23.26
CA LEU A 844 -35.36 1.23 21.98
C LEU A 844 -34.42 1.78 20.90
N ARG A 845 -33.67 2.86 21.19
CA ARG A 845 -32.91 3.63 20.19
C ARG A 845 -31.47 3.14 20.04
N HIS A 846 -31.30 1.82 19.97
CA HIS A 846 -30.03 1.13 19.66
C HIS A 846 -29.87 0.76 18.19
N PHE A 847 -30.96 0.80 17.44
CA PHE A 847 -30.99 0.31 16.08
C PHE A 847 -31.94 1.13 15.21
N ALA A 848 -31.72 1.04 13.91
CA ALA A 848 -32.61 1.57 12.88
C ALA A 848 -32.96 0.47 11.90
N VAL A 849 -34.16 0.52 11.33
CA VAL A 849 -34.63 -0.45 10.34
C VAL A 849 -35.02 0.29 9.06
N GLY A 850 -34.57 -0.25 7.94
CA GLY A 850 -34.71 0.37 6.64
C GLY A 850 -34.99 -0.62 5.53
N LYS A 851 -35.22 -0.08 4.34
CA LYS A 851 -35.52 -0.83 3.12
C LYS A 851 -34.36 -0.73 2.13
N ILE A 852 -34.13 -1.81 1.40
CA ILE A 852 -33.15 -1.91 0.32
C ILE A 852 -33.90 -2.14 -0.99
N LEU A 853 -33.68 -1.27 -1.96
CA LEU A 853 -34.23 -1.37 -3.30
C LEU A 853 -33.12 -1.70 -4.28
N TYR A 854 -33.21 -2.89 -4.86
CA TYR A 854 -32.31 -3.36 -5.91
C TYR A 854 -32.89 -3.00 -7.28
N GLU A 855 -32.02 -2.57 -8.19
CA GLU A 855 -32.45 -2.20 -9.55
C GLU A 855 -33.02 -3.42 -10.30
N ASN A 856 -34.17 -3.22 -10.96
CA ASN A 856 -34.90 -4.25 -11.71
C ASN A 856 -35.36 -5.45 -10.87
N ASP A 857 -35.53 -5.26 -9.56
CA ASP A 857 -35.98 -6.29 -8.64
C ASP A 857 -37.24 -5.80 -7.90
N PRO A 858 -38.39 -6.47 -8.05
CA PRO A 858 -39.63 -6.03 -7.43
C PRO A 858 -39.66 -6.29 -5.91
N VAL A 859 -38.74 -7.11 -5.38
CA VAL A 859 -38.73 -7.51 -3.97
C VAL A 859 -37.84 -6.57 -3.16
N GLU A 860 -38.45 -5.85 -2.22
CA GLU A 860 -37.71 -5.01 -1.27
C GLU A 860 -36.91 -5.87 -0.27
N GLY A 861 -35.65 -5.49 -0.04
CA GLY A 861 -34.83 -6.02 1.05
C GLY A 861 -35.02 -5.25 2.36
N ILE A 862 -34.61 -5.85 3.47
CA ILE A 862 -34.67 -5.30 4.82
C ILE A 862 -33.25 -5.13 5.35
N LEU A 863 -32.96 -3.94 5.89
CA LEU A 863 -31.72 -3.61 6.57
C LEU A 863 -32.00 -3.30 8.04
N VAL A 864 -31.41 -4.06 8.95
CA VAL A 864 -31.35 -3.72 10.38
C VAL A 864 -29.95 -3.20 10.68
N TYR A 865 -29.86 -1.99 11.20
CA TYR A 865 -28.61 -1.32 11.52
C TYR A 865 -28.52 -1.15 13.04
N VAL A 866 -27.64 -1.90 13.70
CA VAL A 866 -27.39 -1.81 15.13
C VAL A 866 -26.16 -0.94 15.35
N LYS A 867 -26.30 0.12 16.16
CA LYS A 867 -25.24 1.09 16.44
C LYS A 867 -24.75 0.92 17.88
N ALA A 868 -23.46 1.12 18.09
CA ALA A 868 -22.90 1.32 19.42
C ALA A 868 -23.42 2.64 20.02
N SER A 869 -24.47 2.56 20.82
CA SER A 869 -25.12 3.67 21.53
C SER A 869 -25.47 3.24 22.94
N VAL A 870 -25.48 4.18 23.89
CA VAL A 870 -25.95 3.95 25.26
C VAL A 870 -27.23 4.76 25.47
N THR A 871 -28.26 4.15 26.05
CA THR A 871 -29.59 4.77 26.24
C THR A 871 -30.06 4.78 27.69
N GLY A 872 -29.43 4.02 28.59
CA GLY A 872 -29.66 4.02 30.03
C GLY A 872 -30.34 2.76 30.60
N ASP A 873 -30.65 1.75 29.77
CA ASP A 873 -31.21 0.44 30.14
C ASP A 873 -30.20 -0.71 30.02
N GLU A 874 -28.94 -0.38 29.78
CA GLU A 874 -27.83 -1.33 29.79
C GLU A 874 -27.57 -1.86 31.20
N PRO A 875 -26.88 -3.01 31.35
CA PRO A 875 -26.51 -3.54 32.65
C PRO A 875 -25.74 -2.53 33.53
N ASP A 876 -25.92 -2.61 34.84
CA ASP A 876 -25.36 -1.65 35.81
C ASP A 876 -23.85 -1.43 35.65
N TYR A 877 -23.08 -2.48 35.34
CA TYR A 877 -21.64 -2.36 35.13
C TYR A 877 -21.26 -1.61 33.83
N VAL A 878 -22.11 -1.64 32.81
CA VAL A 878 -21.94 -0.84 31.59
C VAL A 878 -22.19 0.64 31.89
N LEU A 879 -23.25 0.93 32.64
CA LEU A 879 -23.58 2.29 33.07
C LEU A 879 -22.54 2.84 34.05
N ASP A 880 -22.00 2.00 34.94
CA ASP A 880 -20.89 2.37 35.80
C ASP A 880 -19.62 2.69 35.00
N TYR A 881 -19.29 1.85 34.03
CA TYR A 881 -18.18 2.08 33.12
C TYR A 881 -18.34 3.38 32.33
N GLU A 882 -19.52 3.65 31.76
CA GLU A 882 -19.85 4.89 31.05
C GLU A 882 -19.62 6.14 31.93
N ARG A 883 -19.98 6.07 33.21
CA ARG A 883 -19.78 7.18 34.15
C ARG A 883 -18.30 7.44 34.44
N ARG A 884 -17.48 6.39 34.52
CA ARG A 884 -16.03 6.50 34.77
C ARG A 884 -15.22 6.86 33.53
N TYR A 885 -15.69 6.49 32.33
CA TYR A 885 -14.99 6.66 31.07
C TYR A 885 -15.82 7.48 30.06
N PRO A 886 -15.67 8.82 30.04
CA PRO A 886 -16.45 9.72 29.18
C PRO A 886 -16.40 9.44 27.68
N LEU A 887 -15.36 8.77 27.19
CA LEU A 887 -15.24 8.47 25.76
C LEU A 887 -16.04 7.24 25.34
N PHE A 888 -16.52 6.40 26.27
CA PHE A 888 -17.35 5.24 25.95
C PHE A 888 -18.72 5.67 25.38
N PRO A 889 -19.27 5.00 24.34
CA PRO A 889 -18.75 3.84 23.61
C PRO A 889 -17.92 4.20 22.35
N HIS A 890 -17.38 5.41 22.28
CA HIS A 890 -16.66 5.97 21.13
C HIS A 890 -15.15 6.18 21.39
N GLU A 891 -14.56 5.37 22.26
CA GLU A 891 -13.12 5.43 22.55
C GLU A 891 -12.30 5.25 21.27
N SER A 892 -11.12 5.88 21.20
CA SER A 892 -10.33 5.90 19.97
C SER A 892 -9.98 4.50 19.47
N THR A 893 -10.09 4.27 18.16
CA THR A 893 -9.60 3.04 17.50
C THR A 893 -8.07 2.88 17.59
N SER A 894 -7.33 3.90 18.01
CA SER A 894 -5.91 3.78 18.30
C SER A 894 -5.61 3.01 19.59
N ASP A 895 -6.59 2.90 20.49
CA ASP A 895 -6.47 2.04 21.66
C ASP A 895 -6.74 0.58 21.27
N GLN A 896 -5.71 -0.24 21.47
CA GLN A 896 -5.73 -1.67 21.18
C GLN A 896 -5.34 -2.48 22.43
N PHE A 897 -5.32 -1.86 23.62
CA PHE A 897 -4.89 -2.46 24.88
C PHE A 897 -6.05 -2.54 25.89
N PHE A 898 -7.18 -3.09 25.45
CA PHE A 898 -8.39 -3.13 26.27
C PHE A 898 -8.16 -3.86 27.59
N SER A 899 -8.65 -3.28 28.69
CA SER A 899 -8.78 -4.02 29.95
C SER A 899 -9.90 -5.07 29.84
N GLU A 900 -9.91 -6.03 30.78
CA GLU A 900 -11.00 -6.99 30.92
C GLU A 900 -12.35 -6.28 31.04
N GLU A 901 -12.44 -5.32 31.97
CA GLU A 901 -13.63 -4.50 32.21
C GLU A 901 -14.12 -3.77 30.95
N GLN A 902 -13.21 -3.17 30.20
CA GLN A 902 -13.55 -2.46 28.97
C GLN A 902 -14.09 -3.44 27.91
N MET A 903 -13.41 -4.57 27.70
CA MET A 903 -13.89 -5.59 26.77
C MET A 903 -15.29 -6.08 27.15
N GLU A 904 -15.53 -6.33 28.44
CA GLU A 904 -16.81 -6.81 28.95
C GLU A 904 -17.92 -5.76 28.78
N ALA A 905 -17.64 -4.47 29.03
CA ALA A 905 -18.59 -3.39 28.81
C ALA A 905 -19.04 -3.30 27.34
N TYR A 906 -18.12 -3.39 26.37
CA TYR A 906 -18.48 -3.41 24.94
C TYR A 906 -19.22 -4.69 24.53
N ARG A 907 -18.82 -5.85 25.06
CA ARG A 907 -19.51 -7.12 24.80
C ARG A 907 -20.95 -7.06 25.27
N ALA A 908 -21.17 -6.61 26.51
CA ALA A 908 -22.49 -6.43 27.08
C ALA A 908 -23.34 -5.42 26.31
N LEU A 909 -22.75 -4.30 25.90
CA LEU A 909 -23.43 -3.29 25.08
C LEU A 909 -23.90 -3.88 23.74
N GLY A 910 -23.03 -4.61 23.03
CA GLY A 910 -23.36 -5.23 21.75
C GLY A 910 -24.43 -6.31 21.87
N PHE A 911 -24.37 -7.11 22.94
CA PHE A 911 -25.39 -8.10 23.26
C PHE A 911 -26.74 -7.43 23.54
N HIS A 912 -26.76 -6.40 24.38
CA HIS A 912 -27.96 -5.64 24.73
C HIS A 912 -28.59 -4.98 23.50
N ALA A 913 -27.82 -4.22 22.72
CA ALA A 913 -28.30 -3.52 21.54
C ALA A 913 -28.90 -4.48 20.49
N MET A 914 -28.24 -5.63 20.25
CA MET A 914 -28.77 -6.64 19.33
C MET A 914 -30.01 -7.34 19.89
N ARG A 915 -30.05 -7.65 21.18
CA ARG A 915 -31.22 -8.25 21.82
C ARG A 915 -32.43 -7.33 21.75
N VAL A 916 -32.24 -6.03 21.98
CA VAL A 916 -33.27 -5.00 21.83
C VAL A 916 -33.76 -4.92 20.37
N ALA A 917 -32.84 -4.95 19.40
CA ALA A 917 -33.19 -4.94 17.98
C ALA A 917 -34.03 -6.16 17.54
N LEU A 918 -33.81 -7.31 18.18
CA LEU A 918 -34.49 -8.56 17.87
C LEU A 918 -35.70 -8.84 18.77
N ARG A 919 -36.01 -8.05 19.79
CA ARG A 919 -37.15 -8.34 20.69
C ARG A 919 -38.50 -8.09 19.99
N GLU A 920 -39.50 -8.94 20.24
CA GLU A 920 -40.88 -8.69 19.76
C GLU A 920 -41.52 -7.54 20.56
N ARG A 921 -42.14 -6.59 19.86
CA ARG A 921 -42.86 -5.47 20.50
C ARG A 921 -44.34 -5.84 20.67
N PRO A 922 -44.94 -5.69 21.86
CA PRO A 922 -46.39 -5.74 21.99
C PRO A 922 -47.01 -4.54 21.27
N HIS A 923 -48.03 -4.76 20.44
CA HIS A 923 -48.84 -3.69 19.86
C HIS A 923 -49.70 -3.05 20.96
N THR A 924 -49.15 -2.08 21.69
CA THR A 924 -49.96 -1.17 22.53
C THR A 924 -50.51 -0.02 21.68
N ALA A 925 -51.68 0.50 22.05
CA ALA A 925 -52.51 1.38 21.23
C ALA A 925 -51.94 2.81 20.97
N GLU A 926 -50.79 3.16 21.56
CA GLU A 926 -50.17 4.50 21.47
C GLU A 926 -48.77 4.50 20.79
N ILE A 927 -48.49 3.55 19.89
CA ILE A 927 -47.20 3.52 19.19
C ILE A 927 -47.17 4.54 18.04
N LYS A 928 -46.16 5.43 18.02
CA LYS A 928 -45.91 6.36 16.89
C LYS A 928 -45.76 5.59 15.58
N ALA A 929 -46.25 6.15 14.46
CA ALA A 929 -46.31 5.47 13.16
C ALA A 929 -44.96 4.89 12.68
N GLU A 930 -43.85 5.59 12.95
CA GLU A 930 -42.49 5.13 12.61
C GLU A 930 -42.07 3.88 13.40
N ASP A 931 -42.42 3.81 14.69
CA ASP A 931 -42.08 2.69 15.57
C ASP A 931 -42.91 1.44 15.24
N SER A 932 -44.13 1.62 14.74
CA SER A 932 -44.97 0.54 14.18
C SER A 932 -44.39 -0.02 12.88
N ALA A 933 -43.86 0.83 12.00
CA ALA A 933 -43.24 0.41 10.74
C ALA A 933 -41.93 -0.37 10.96
N GLN A 934 -41.08 0.08 11.90
CA GLN A 934 -39.86 -0.65 12.26
C GLN A 934 -40.17 -2.02 12.87
N ALA A 935 -41.13 -2.08 13.80
CA ALA A 935 -41.56 -3.34 14.41
C ALA A 935 -42.09 -4.34 13.36
N SER A 936 -42.88 -3.84 12.40
CA SER A 936 -43.42 -4.64 11.29
C SER A 936 -42.32 -5.22 10.40
N LEU A 937 -41.26 -4.44 10.11
CA LEU A 937 -40.12 -4.90 9.31
C LEU A 937 -39.26 -5.94 10.04
N VAL A 938 -39.03 -5.78 11.35
CA VAL A 938 -38.31 -6.79 12.16
C VAL A 938 -39.13 -8.08 12.26
N ALA A 939 -40.45 -7.98 12.48
CA ALA A 939 -41.35 -9.12 12.47
C ALA A 939 -41.34 -9.83 11.11
N LEU A 940 -41.35 -9.08 10.00
CA LEU A 940 -41.22 -9.62 8.65
C LEU A 940 -39.87 -10.33 8.44
N LEU A 941 -38.76 -9.74 8.91
CA LEU A 941 -37.44 -10.36 8.85
C LEU A 941 -37.42 -11.70 9.60
N LYS A 942 -37.96 -11.74 10.82
CA LYS A 942 -38.08 -12.97 11.61
C LYS A 942 -38.97 -14.02 10.95
N MET A 943 -40.12 -13.60 10.42
CA MET A 943 -41.04 -14.47 9.70
C MET A 943 -40.33 -15.12 8.49
N ARG A 944 -39.56 -14.34 7.72
CA ARG A 944 -38.77 -14.85 6.59
C ARG A 944 -37.63 -15.78 7.02
N LEU A 945 -37.11 -15.64 8.23
CA LEU A 945 -36.11 -16.55 8.82
C LEU A 945 -36.74 -17.79 9.49
N GLY A 946 -38.08 -17.90 9.51
CA GLY A 946 -38.81 -19.13 9.85
C GLY A 946 -39.36 -19.22 11.28
N ASN A 947 -39.84 -18.12 11.87
CA ASN A 947 -40.46 -18.06 13.21
C ASN A 947 -39.60 -18.59 14.38
N GLN A 948 -38.28 -18.67 14.21
CA GLN A 948 -37.36 -18.83 15.33
C GLN A 948 -36.95 -17.43 15.79
N GLY A 949 -37.57 -17.03 16.90
CA GLY A 949 -37.53 -15.67 17.41
C GLY A 949 -38.07 -15.54 18.84
N GLN A 950 -38.43 -16.66 19.48
CA GLN A 950 -38.74 -16.70 20.90
C GLN A 950 -37.42 -16.68 21.65
N GLU A 951 -37.26 -15.68 22.50
CA GLU A 951 -36.19 -15.59 23.49
C GLU A 951 -36.17 -16.92 24.29
N ILE A 952 -35.05 -17.64 24.25
CA ILE A 952 -34.85 -18.75 25.18
C ILE A 952 -34.70 -18.09 26.54
N ARG A 953 -35.66 -18.33 27.43
CA ARG A 953 -35.65 -17.85 28.81
C ARG A 953 -34.45 -18.36 29.58
#